data_AF-A0A194Q032-F1
#
_entry.id   AF-A0A194Q032-F1
#
_cell.length_a   1.000
_cell.length_b   1.000
_cell.length_c   1.000
_cell.angle_alpha   90.00
_cell.angle_beta   90.00
_cell.angle_gamma   90.00
#
_symmetry.space_group_name_H-M   'P 1'
#
loop_
_entity.id
_entity.type
_entity.pdbx_description
1 polymer ?
#
loop_
_entity_poly.entity_id
_entity_poly.type
_entity_poly.pdbx_seq_one_letter_code
_entity_poly.pdbx_strand_id
1 'polypeptide(L)'
;MAPVELQGNNLGEKHKYYNELLITAIKNSPIILSPIDFNDSDVNNMLKIDIACSRRDLNYVLDVLKCEDMLYVSKVIKKINWLINNEEYAHIINPQYLDTQLFPEMTATAKKKLLLYIRLNLKNETRVEEFFNHYKNINLKESLKWLPNCSSIFIENAVKTYKADISVDIMKRLCEKSIKFLILYLNSTNRKNCNNQRIMKETIFLMNNHLEKYLDILESLEDFEYPMFSPKYTKMLMKNAPRRVLNGFEKFAKKIHLQTLVKFMNSDDISNILLQDCKNSDLEYWFTENVLDEFLGAMPIEDSTQFVIRNVFDKINEEEHNFMLHAIPRDSYRWYKYVEFKTAFKEIVKLIKTESSPCERMMMMEILLYSAKNNMQHIEELLQYYRVNHINETTLYKKKFIMTIVREIDTFRLNDEAWDNLNVLFLSIADTESKTQEQCIIKVEIIRKIINNESVPEIIERKFNFETMKVYQKKLNKMECDLTFNYLYSYAMKQVNQQSITNEIEFQKAVILLNNVLLLLSDWKKDLANYPEVVKSITKLKDLKKTQFKDINLSRLYNANKSWKKCLFSMSLDLSLTQEVCINALKHDSKLLDSNYVMDLLARSDFTNLQKLLNKIRIYWPTTLANEAISFCLDNLNNRGDKALIKNLMYLLPINNLKEIVVKYIPNENKIDWHEDELLLNIRKNIAKYVHIARPQPPIEFILWYAKGDYLQFAVSSLNLILYNMKETKIRTCIQQLIDAPVSLKKHVIRIAINKLKYEEIIKLFRSAWKNTKIKSIRADLFKTTFQLLCKQTDVPSIEAVWALLFFFIESLTDTENTDIYNTLTKANKVPLSVKAEYWKRSVLFFKHLPSSSNQRSYLQKVLYSAKFFAEIVDTETLADIILENLKCDILSMGFDTDFIPTCILSTNTMKECIQRYDKIFLPMMETCVTYWDIKKYNNYIYREVFGRTLSSLCYNIQHVVLAKQMIIPDGVFNKILKYIEQYLPEEENYVLLRTWKFSYKLIEIIKLKSNAWNEMDRENLNDYYNIVISMALPQLGDEIQKCLSEDIKKYCPSIYICMVNAINLICTYFRISDCLSACQLLLKSILCPDLKESYLLVLELIPRLHFYNYESTRDIMDIISSHPSQEVKLHYYSQESARSCN
;
A
#
# COMPACT_ATOMS: atom_id res chain seq x y z
N MET A 1 -52.89 -5.36 19.69
CA MET A 1 -52.54 -5.08 21.11
C MET A 1 -52.10 -3.63 21.20
N ALA A 2 -52.43 -2.91 22.28
CA ALA A 2 -51.86 -1.58 22.50
C ALA A 2 -50.32 -1.66 22.50
N PRO A 3 -49.60 -0.67 21.95
CA PRO A 3 -48.14 -0.69 21.91
C PRO A 3 -47.58 -0.76 23.34
N VAL A 4 -46.66 -1.70 23.61
CA VAL A 4 -46.03 -1.80 24.93
C VAL A 4 -45.05 -0.65 25.11
N GLU A 5 -45.40 0.27 26.00
CA GLU A 5 -44.53 1.37 26.39
C GLU A 5 -43.59 0.92 27.52
N LEU A 6 -42.28 1.11 27.31
CA LEU A 6 -41.29 0.75 28.31
C LEU A 6 -41.19 1.84 29.38
N GLN A 7 -41.33 1.47 30.65
CA GLN A 7 -41.14 2.38 31.78
C GLN A 7 -39.66 2.72 31.99
N GLY A 8 -39.40 3.91 32.56
CA GLY A 8 -38.05 4.40 32.86
C GLY A 8 -37.71 5.72 32.17
N ASN A 9 -36.87 6.52 32.81
CA ASN A 9 -36.48 7.85 32.35
C ASN A 9 -35.33 7.78 31.34
N ASN A 10 -34.34 6.90 31.55
CA ASN A 10 -33.19 6.73 30.67
C ASN A 10 -33.19 5.37 29.95
N LEU A 11 -32.28 5.19 28.98
CA LEU A 11 -32.15 3.96 28.20
C LEU A 11 -31.84 2.73 29.08
N GLY A 12 -31.09 2.91 30.18
CA GLY A 12 -30.74 1.85 31.10
C GLY A 12 -31.95 1.33 31.87
N GLU A 13 -32.78 2.23 32.40
CA GLU A 13 -34.03 1.89 33.08
C GLU A 13 -35.03 1.22 32.14
N LYS A 14 -35.22 1.75 30.92
CA LYS A 14 -36.07 1.10 29.90
C LYS A 14 -35.58 -0.28 29.51
N HIS A 15 -34.26 -0.50 29.45
CA HIS A 15 -33.68 -1.84 29.24
C HIS A 15 -33.96 -2.77 30.41
N LYS A 16 -33.88 -2.28 31.64
CA LYS A 16 -34.21 -3.05 32.84
C LYS A 16 -35.67 -3.50 32.80
N TYR A 17 -36.60 -2.58 32.56
CA TYR A 17 -38.02 -2.88 32.45
C TYR A 17 -38.33 -3.84 31.29
N TYR A 18 -37.69 -3.66 30.13
CA TYR A 18 -37.78 -4.62 29.02
C TYR A 18 -37.38 -6.04 29.44
N ASN A 19 -36.30 -6.19 30.22
CA ASN A 19 -35.86 -7.49 30.72
C ASN A 19 -36.84 -8.09 31.74
N GLU A 20 -37.45 -7.26 32.60
CA GLU A 20 -38.49 -7.69 33.55
C GLU A 20 -39.73 -8.23 32.81
N LEU A 21 -40.19 -7.54 31.76
CA LEU A 21 -41.25 -8.02 30.88
C LEU A 21 -40.91 -9.35 30.22
N LEU A 22 -39.68 -9.48 29.72
CA LEU A 22 -39.20 -10.72 29.10
C LEU A 22 -39.21 -11.90 30.11
N ILE A 23 -38.68 -11.70 31.31
CA ILE A 23 -38.66 -12.74 32.36
C ILE A 23 -40.09 -13.16 32.72
N THR A 24 -41.00 -12.20 32.85
CA THR A 24 -42.41 -12.45 33.18
C THR A 24 -43.10 -13.24 32.06
N ALA A 25 -42.91 -12.85 30.80
CA ALA A 25 -43.50 -13.53 29.65
C ALA A 25 -42.95 -14.96 29.44
N ILE A 26 -41.70 -15.22 29.83
CA ILE A 26 -41.11 -16.56 29.81
C ILE A 26 -41.76 -17.44 30.89
N LYS A 27 -42.04 -16.91 32.09
CA LYS A 27 -42.67 -17.65 33.20
C LYS A 27 -44.14 -18.00 32.95
N ASN A 28 -44.91 -17.12 32.30
CA ASN A 28 -46.36 -17.27 32.10
C ASN A 28 -46.75 -18.17 30.90
N SER A 29 -46.04 -19.27 30.65
CA SER A 29 -46.30 -20.22 29.54
C SER A 29 -47.66 -20.95 29.69
N PRO A 30 -48.43 -21.24 28.62
CA PRO A 30 -48.11 -21.14 27.20
C PRO A 30 -48.67 -19.88 26.50
N ILE A 31 -47.78 -19.07 25.92
CA ILE A 31 -48.13 -17.96 25.03
C ILE A 31 -47.87 -18.39 23.58
N ILE A 32 -48.90 -18.45 22.75
CA ILE A 32 -48.76 -18.68 21.30
C ILE A 32 -48.21 -17.39 20.67
N LEU A 33 -47.08 -17.49 19.96
CA LEU A 33 -46.44 -16.34 19.33
C LEU A 33 -47.04 -16.08 17.94
N SER A 34 -47.59 -14.89 17.72
CA SER A 34 -47.98 -14.46 16.38
C SER A 34 -46.74 -14.18 15.52
N PRO A 35 -46.84 -14.30 14.18
CA PRO A 35 -45.81 -13.85 13.26
C PRO A 35 -45.42 -12.37 13.49
N ILE A 36 -44.25 -11.99 12.99
CA ILE A 36 -43.80 -10.59 12.99
C ILE A 36 -44.78 -9.75 12.18
N ASP A 37 -45.28 -8.68 12.80
CA ASP A 37 -46.12 -7.68 12.16
C ASP A 37 -45.37 -6.34 12.15
N PHE A 38 -45.12 -5.77 10.98
CA PHE A 38 -44.42 -4.49 10.86
C PHE A 38 -45.27 -3.29 11.30
N ASN A 39 -46.56 -3.49 11.56
CA ASN A 39 -47.45 -2.51 12.17
C ASN A 39 -47.42 -2.54 13.71
N ASP A 40 -46.94 -3.65 14.30
CA ASP A 40 -46.70 -3.73 15.74
C ASP A 40 -45.46 -2.91 16.14
N SER A 41 -45.41 -2.48 17.40
CA SER A 41 -44.24 -1.77 17.94
C SER A 41 -42.95 -2.61 17.84
N ASP A 42 -41.81 -1.94 17.59
CA ASP A 42 -40.47 -2.57 17.57
C ASP A 42 -40.22 -3.38 18.87
N VAL A 43 -40.71 -2.88 20.02
CA VAL A 43 -40.60 -3.54 21.34
C VAL A 43 -41.37 -4.87 21.38
N ASN A 44 -42.60 -4.91 20.90
CA ASN A 44 -43.42 -6.13 20.87
C ASN A 44 -42.77 -7.22 20.03
N ASN A 45 -42.36 -6.89 18.80
CA ASN A 45 -41.68 -7.84 17.93
C ASN A 45 -40.35 -8.32 18.54
N MET A 46 -39.58 -7.42 19.16
CA MET A 46 -38.36 -7.80 19.88
C MET A 46 -38.65 -8.74 21.06
N LEU A 47 -39.73 -8.54 21.83
CA LEU A 47 -40.13 -9.45 22.91
C LEU A 47 -40.53 -10.83 22.37
N LYS A 48 -41.34 -10.90 21.31
CA LYS A 48 -41.72 -12.18 20.67
C LYS A 48 -40.48 -12.97 20.23
N ILE A 49 -39.52 -12.29 19.59
CA ILE A 49 -38.22 -12.86 19.21
C ILE A 49 -37.45 -13.39 20.43
N ASP A 50 -37.34 -12.58 21.47
CA ASP A 50 -36.58 -12.95 22.66
C ASP A 50 -37.21 -14.13 23.41
N ILE A 51 -38.55 -14.23 23.44
CA ILE A 51 -39.28 -15.37 23.98
C ILE A 51 -39.06 -16.61 23.11
N ALA A 52 -39.19 -16.51 21.78
CA ALA A 52 -38.96 -17.61 20.85
C ALA A 52 -37.54 -18.18 20.97
N CYS A 53 -36.52 -17.31 21.01
CA CYS A 53 -35.13 -17.72 21.19
C CYS A 53 -34.90 -18.40 22.55
N SER A 54 -35.59 -17.95 23.61
CA SER A 54 -35.47 -18.55 24.96
C SER A 54 -36.14 -19.92 25.04
N ARG A 55 -37.25 -20.11 24.31
CA ARG A 55 -37.99 -21.39 24.21
C ARG A 55 -37.42 -22.35 23.15
N ARG A 56 -36.41 -21.93 22.39
CA ARG A 56 -35.87 -22.66 21.22
C ARG A 56 -36.95 -23.03 20.19
N ASP A 57 -37.90 -22.11 19.97
CA ASP A 57 -38.91 -22.26 18.91
C ASP A 57 -38.23 -22.14 17.53
N LEU A 58 -37.86 -23.30 16.97
CA LEU A 58 -37.08 -23.39 15.74
C LEU A 58 -37.79 -22.74 14.55
N ASN A 59 -39.08 -23.03 14.36
CA ASN A 59 -39.84 -22.54 13.21
C ASN A 59 -39.95 -21.01 13.26
N TYR A 60 -40.30 -20.46 14.42
CA TYR A 60 -40.38 -19.01 14.60
C TYR A 60 -39.02 -18.34 14.34
N VAL A 61 -37.94 -18.90 14.88
CA VAL A 61 -36.58 -18.39 14.68
C VAL A 61 -36.17 -18.40 13.21
N LEU A 62 -36.45 -19.49 12.50
CA LEU A 62 -36.15 -19.61 11.06
C LEU A 62 -36.96 -18.59 10.24
N ASP A 63 -38.22 -18.33 10.59
CA ASP A 63 -39.03 -17.34 9.90
C ASP A 63 -38.55 -15.91 10.15
N VAL A 64 -38.10 -15.60 11.37
CA VAL A 64 -37.52 -14.28 11.66
C VAL A 64 -36.19 -14.07 10.94
N LEU A 65 -35.39 -15.11 10.72
CA LEU A 65 -34.17 -15.02 9.91
C LEU A 65 -34.46 -14.63 8.45
N LYS A 66 -35.68 -14.92 7.95
CA LYS A 66 -36.16 -14.56 6.61
C LYS A 66 -36.79 -13.15 6.55
N CYS A 67 -36.87 -12.41 7.66
CA CYS A 67 -37.47 -11.07 7.69
C CYS A 67 -36.65 -10.02 6.91
N GLU A 68 -37.34 -8.95 6.50
CA GLU A 68 -36.76 -7.82 5.75
C GLU A 68 -36.26 -6.67 6.66
N ASP A 69 -36.43 -6.78 7.99
CA ASP A 69 -35.84 -5.84 8.96
C ASP A 69 -34.60 -6.43 9.65
N MET A 70 -33.45 -5.80 9.41
CA MET A 70 -32.18 -6.20 10.01
C MET A 70 -32.12 -6.03 11.53
N LEU A 71 -32.98 -5.23 12.18
CA LEU A 71 -33.07 -5.19 13.65
C LEU A 71 -33.45 -6.56 14.20
N TYR A 72 -34.52 -7.14 13.66
CA TYR A 72 -35.09 -8.41 14.10
C TYR A 72 -34.14 -9.57 13.80
N VAL A 73 -33.65 -9.66 12.56
CA VAL A 73 -32.65 -10.66 12.15
C VAL A 73 -31.40 -10.57 13.03
N SER A 74 -30.88 -9.36 13.27
CA SER A 74 -29.68 -9.17 14.10
C SER A 74 -29.90 -9.55 15.56
N LYS A 75 -31.12 -9.37 16.06
CA LYS A 75 -31.50 -9.73 17.43
C LYS A 75 -31.52 -11.25 17.58
N VAL A 76 -32.15 -11.96 16.62
CA VAL A 76 -32.14 -13.43 16.56
C VAL A 76 -30.73 -13.98 16.45
N ILE A 77 -29.93 -13.52 15.49
CA ILE A 77 -28.57 -14.03 15.26
C ILE A 77 -27.73 -14.00 16.55
N LYS A 78 -27.86 -12.95 17.37
CA LYS A 78 -27.13 -12.83 18.64
C LYS A 78 -27.55 -13.82 19.72
N LYS A 79 -28.69 -14.49 19.58
CA LYS A 79 -29.30 -15.37 20.60
C LYS A 79 -29.40 -16.83 20.19
N ILE A 80 -29.14 -17.17 18.92
CA ILE A 80 -29.24 -18.55 18.40
C ILE A 80 -27.95 -19.37 18.56
N ASN A 81 -27.15 -19.15 19.61
CA ASN A 81 -25.94 -19.95 19.83
C ASN A 81 -26.27 -21.45 19.99
N TRP A 82 -27.44 -21.76 20.56
CA TRP A 82 -27.96 -23.12 20.69
C TRP A 82 -28.20 -23.79 19.32
N LEU A 83 -28.64 -23.03 18.31
CA LEU A 83 -28.90 -23.55 16.96
C LEU A 83 -27.61 -23.96 16.24
N ILE A 84 -26.49 -23.34 16.62
CA ILE A 84 -25.18 -23.61 16.02
C ILE A 84 -24.50 -24.78 16.70
N ASN A 85 -24.49 -24.81 18.03
CA ASN A 85 -23.65 -25.73 18.79
C ASN A 85 -24.35 -27.00 19.27
N ASN A 86 -25.68 -27.04 19.38
CA ASN A 86 -26.38 -28.28 19.74
C ASN A 86 -26.43 -29.23 18.53
N GLU A 87 -26.09 -30.50 18.75
CA GLU A 87 -26.10 -31.53 17.71
C GLU A 87 -27.50 -31.80 17.14
N GLU A 88 -28.55 -31.66 17.97
CA GLU A 88 -29.95 -31.84 17.56
C GLU A 88 -30.35 -30.94 16.36
N TYR A 89 -29.69 -29.79 16.18
CA TYR A 89 -29.94 -28.84 15.09
C TYR A 89 -28.84 -28.81 14.02
N ALA A 90 -27.88 -29.75 14.04
CA ALA A 90 -26.81 -29.80 13.04
C ALA A 90 -27.35 -29.93 11.59
N HIS A 91 -28.51 -30.60 11.43
CA HIS A 91 -29.22 -30.73 10.16
C HIS A 91 -29.81 -29.40 9.63
N ILE A 92 -29.87 -28.34 10.44
CA ILE A 92 -30.30 -26.99 10.05
C ILE A 92 -29.10 -26.10 9.73
N ILE A 93 -28.07 -26.10 10.58
CA ILE A 93 -26.84 -25.33 10.38
C ILE A 93 -25.78 -26.21 9.72
N ASN A 94 -26.00 -26.52 8.45
CA ASN A 94 -25.02 -27.13 7.54
C ASN A 94 -25.11 -26.46 6.16
N PRO A 95 -24.07 -26.59 5.32
CA PRO A 95 -24.02 -25.88 4.04
C PRO A 95 -25.20 -26.17 3.12
N GLN A 96 -25.64 -27.43 3.05
CA GLN A 96 -26.70 -27.88 2.15
C GLN A 96 -28.06 -27.27 2.52
N TYR A 97 -28.48 -27.38 3.79
CA TYR A 97 -29.74 -26.81 4.25
C TYR A 97 -29.72 -25.29 4.11
N LEU A 98 -28.61 -24.64 4.46
CA LEU A 98 -28.49 -23.20 4.36
C LEU A 98 -28.62 -22.71 2.91
N ASP A 99 -27.92 -23.30 1.95
CA ASP A 99 -27.97 -22.84 0.55
C ASP A 99 -29.30 -23.21 -0.15
N THR A 100 -29.96 -24.31 0.23
CA THR A 100 -31.19 -24.77 -0.45
C THR A 100 -32.49 -24.27 0.18
N GLN A 101 -32.55 -24.15 1.51
CA GLN A 101 -33.80 -23.86 2.24
C GLN A 101 -33.83 -22.45 2.82
N LEU A 102 -32.73 -22.00 3.44
CA LEU A 102 -32.76 -20.77 4.23
C LEU A 102 -32.27 -19.55 3.45
N PHE A 103 -31.06 -19.60 2.89
CA PHE A 103 -30.42 -18.47 2.22
C PHE A 103 -31.18 -17.89 1.02
N PRO A 104 -31.89 -18.68 0.18
CA PRO A 104 -32.71 -18.12 -0.90
C PRO A 104 -33.79 -17.16 -0.41
N GLU A 105 -34.28 -17.39 0.81
CA GLU A 105 -35.34 -16.62 1.47
C GLU A 105 -34.83 -15.53 2.42
N MET A 106 -33.51 -15.41 2.57
CA MET A 106 -32.87 -14.37 3.38
C MET A 106 -32.45 -13.17 2.52
N THR A 107 -32.42 -11.99 3.12
CA THR A 107 -31.74 -10.83 2.51
C THR A 107 -30.23 -11.06 2.44
N ALA A 108 -29.55 -10.45 1.46
CA ALA A 108 -28.11 -10.65 1.31
C ALA A 108 -27.30 -10.21 2.56
N THR A 109 -27.74 -9.14 3.23
CA THR A 109 -27.13 -8.68 4.49
C THR A 109 -27.38 -9.66 5.63
N ALA A 110 -28.59 -10.24 5.72
CA ALA A 110 -28.91 -11.27 6.69
C ALA A 110 -28.06 -12.53 6.48
N LYS A 111 -27.96 -13.03 5.24
CA LYS A 111 -27.11 -14.17 4.87
C LYS A 111 -25.66 -13.96 5.32
N LYS A 112 -25.05 -12.83 4.93
CA LYS A 112 -23.66 -12.51 5.30
C LYS A 112 -23.46 -12.45 6.81
N LYS A 113 -24.42 -11.86 7.53
CA LYS A 113 -24.35 -11.73 8.99
C LYS A 113 -24.47 -13.07 9.70
N LEU A 114 -25.39 -13.94 9.25
CA LEU A 114 -25.55 -15.28 9.78
C LEU A 114 -24.31 -16.13 9.49
N LEU A 115 -23.80 -16.13 8.26
CA LEU A 115 -22.59 -16.88 7.89
C LEU A 115 -21.37 -16.45 8.71
N LEU A 116 -21.17 -15.14 8.90
CA LEU A 116 -20.12 -14.62 9.78
C LEU A 116 -20.30 -15.11 11.22
N TYR A 117 -21.53 -15.07 11.74
CA TYR A 117 -21.82 -15.50 13.09
C TYR A 117 -21.58 -17.01 13.28
N ILE A 118 -21.99 -17.85 12.31
CA ILE A 118 -21.68 -19.28 12.30
C ILE A 118 -20.17 -19.49 12.35
N ARG A 119 -19.40 -18.85 11.46
CA ARG A 119 -17.94 -18.99 11.41
C ARG A 119 -17.23 -18.60 12.70
N LEU A 120 -17.74 -17.61 13.43
CA LEU A 120 -17.15 -17.17 14.69
C LEU A 120 -17.47 -18.11 15.87
N ASN A 121 -18.63 -18.77 15.84
CA ASN A 121 -19.16 -19.52 16.99
C ASN A 121 -19.18 -21.04 16.81
N LEU A 122 -19.14 -21.57 15.59
CA LEU A 122 -19.07 -23.01 15.33
C LEU A 122 -17.66 -23.53 15.63
N LYS A 123 -17.55 -24.46 16.59
CA LYS A 123 -16.27 -25.02 17.06
C LYS A 123 -16.09 -26.51 16.78
N ASN A 124 -17.14 -27.21 16.38
CA ASN A 124 -17.03 -28.61 15.97
C ASN A 124 -16.24 -28.70 14.65
N GLU A 125 -15.06 -29.32 14.70
CA GLU A 125 -14.09 -29.34 13.60
C GLU A 125 -14.68 -30.01 12.34
N THR A 126 -15.36 -31.16 12.48
CA THR A 126 -15.98 -31.89 11.36
C THR A 126 -17.00 -31.02 10.61
N ARG A 127 -17.87 -30.33 11.35
CA ARG A 127 -18.88 -29.44 10.74
C ARG A 127 -18.25 -28.21 10.09
N VAL A 128 -17.17 -27.66 10.67
CA VAL A 128 -16.41 -26.57 10.04
C VAL A 128 -15.77 -27.04 8.72
N GLU A 129 -15.24 -28.26 8.68
CA GLU A 129 -14.66 -28.87 7.50
C GLU A 129 -15.70 -29.13 6.41
N GLU A 130 -16.95 -29.48 6.75
CA GLU A 130 -18.07 -29.52 5.79
C GLU A 130 -18.28 -28.17 5.10
N PHE A 131 -18.27 -27.06 5.86
CA PHE A 131 -18.35 -25.71 5.28
C PHE A 131 -17.16 -25.39 4.38
N PHE A 132 -15.95 -25.77 4.78
CA PHE A 132 -14.76 -25.61 3.95
C PHE A 132 -14.92 -26.35 2.62
N ASN A 133 -15.26 -27.64 2.68
CA ASN A 133 -15.34 -28.50 1.49
C ASN A 133 -16.46 -28.07 0.55
N HIS A 134 -17.61 -27.65 1.08
CA HIS A 134 -18.71 -27.13 0.28
C HIS A 134 -18.31 -25.89 -0.51
N TYR A 135 -17.67 -24.91 0.13
CA TYR A 135 -17.27 -23.67 -0.54
C TYR A 135 -15.99 -23.79 -1.35
N LYS A 136 -15.16 -24.82 -1.16
CA LYS A 136 -13.85 -24.97 -1.82
C LYS A 136 -13.97 -24.90 -3.35
N ASN A 137 -14.96 -25.59 -3.92
CA ASN A 137 -15.16 -25.64 -5.38
C ASN A 137 -15.91 -24.41 -5.94
N ILE A 138 -16.55 -23.63 -5.07
CA ILE A 138 -17.35 -22.44 -5.47
C ILE A 138 -16.49 -21.18 -5.35
N ASN A 139 -15.80 -21.02 -4.23
CA ASN A 139 -14.97 -19.87 -3.91
C ASN A 139 -13.92 -20.24 -2.85
N LEU A 140 -12.72 -20.58 -3.34
CA LEU A 140 -11.60 -20.95 -2.48
C LEU A 140 -11.29 -19.90 -1.41
N LYS A 141 -11.34 -18.60 -1.75
CA LYS A 141 -11.05 -17.52 -0.79
C LYS A 141 -12.06 -17.45 0.36
N GLU A 142 -13.33 -17.76 0.12
CA GLU A 142 -14.32 -17.86 1.20
C GLU A 142 -14.15 -19.15 2.01
N SER A 143 -13.83 -20.26 1.34
CA SER A 143 -13.54 -21.55 1.99
C SER A 143 -12.39 -21.45 2.98
N LEU A 144 -11.27 -20.83 2.59
CA LEU A 144 -10.09 -20.64 3.45
C LEU A 144 -10.37 -19.89 4.76
N LYS A 145 -11.44 -19.10 4.84
CA LYS A 145 -11.79 -18.39 6.09
C LYS A 145 -12.28 -19.31 7.20
N TRP A 146 -12.70 -20.53 6.87
CA TRP A 146 -13.13 -21.55 7.84
C TRP A 146 -11.96 -22.29 8.49
N LEU A 147 -10.81 -22.29 7.81
CA LEU A 147 -9.63 -23.06 8.17
C LEU A 147 -9.15 -22.93 9.62
N PRO A 148 -9.19 -21.75 10.27
CA PRO A 148 -8.74 -21.61 11.66
C PRO A 148 -9.47 -22.46 12.70
N ASN A 149 -10.70 -22.91 12.40
CA ASN A 149 -11.47 -23.78 13.30
C ASN A 149 -11.53 -25.25 12.82
N CYS A 150 -10.80 -25.64 11.77
CA CYS A 150 -10.70 -27.04 11.31
C CYS A 150 -9.74 -27.85 12.20
N SER A 151 -9.75 -29.18 12.07
CA SER A 151 -8.78 -30.06 12.74
C SER A 151 -7.35 -29.78 12.28
N SER A 152 -6.38 -30.07 13.14
CA SER A 152 -4.96 -29.84 12.80
C SER A 152 -4.57 -30.57 11.52
N ILE A 153 -4.95 -31.85 11.37
CA ILE A 153 -4.65 -32.66 10.18
C ILE A 153 -5.23 -32.00 8.92
N PHE A 154 -6.46 -31.51 9.00
CA PHE A 154 -7.09 -30.81 7.88
C PHE A 154 -6.36 -29.52 7.51
N ILE A 155 -5.94 -28.73 8.51
CA ILE A 155 -5.16 -27.50 8.31
C ILE A 155 -3.82 -27.83 7.64
N GLU A 156 -3.10 -28.86 8.10
CA GLU A 156 -1.82 -29.26 7.50
C GLU A 156 -1.97 -29.60 6.02
N ASN A 157 -3.01 -30.36 5.67
CA ASN A 157 -3.31 -30.69 4.27
C ASN A 157 -3.66 -29.44 3.46
N ALA A 158 -4.54 -28.58 3.99
CA ALA A 158 -4.95 -27.35 3.31
C ALA A 158 -3.79 -26.36 3.11
N VAL A 159 -2.89 -26.21 4.09
CA VAL A 159 -1.69 -25.38 3.96
C VAL A 159 -0.78 -25.91 2.85
N LYS A 160 -0.59 -27.23 2.77
CA LYS A 160 0.20 -27.86 1.69
C LYS A 160 -0.44 -27.66 0.31
N THR A 161 -1.77 -27.79 0.21
CA THR A 161 -2.49 -27.73 -1.07
C THR A 161 -2.74 -26.30 -1.56
N TYR A 162 -3.09 -25.36 -0.67
CA TYR A 162 -3.60 -24.03 -1.04
C TYR A 162 -2.71 -22.87 -0.60
N LYS A 163 -1.41 -23.11 -0.35
CA LYS A 163 -0.47 -22.10 0.20
C LYS A 163 -0.50 -20.74 -0.51
N ALA A 164 -0.65 -20.72 -1.84
CA ALA A 164 -0.62 -19.50 -2.64
C ALA A 164 -1.84 -18.59 -2.39
N ASP A 165 -2.94 -19.17 -1.91
CA ASP A 165 -4.22 -18.48 -1.69
C ASP A 165 -4.45 -18.11 -0.22
N ILE A 166 -3.64 -18.64 0.71
CA ILE A 166 -3.73 -18.31 2.14
C ILE A 166 -3.21 -16.90 2.38
N SER A 167 -4.09 -16.03 2.88
CA SER A 167 -3.71 -14.66 3.25
C SER A 167 -2.92 -14.62 4.56
N VAL A 168 -2.15 -13.55 4.76
CA VAL A 168 -1.38 -13.30 5.99
C VAL A 168 -2.28 -13.31 7.24
N ASP A 169 -3.50 -12.74 7.15
CA ASP A 169 -4.46 -12.74 8.26
C ASP A 169 -4.93 -14.14 8.65
N ILE A 170 -5.14 -15.02 7.66
CA ILE A 170 -5.51 -16.41 7.91
C ILE A 170 -4.31 -17.12 8.52
N MET A 171 -3.13 -16.96 7.94
CA MET A 171 -1.89 -17.58 8.44
C MET A 171 -1.61 -17.20 9.89
N LYS A 172 -1.77 -15.92 10.26
CA LYS A 172 -1.65 -15.45 11.65
C LYS A 172 -2.55 -16.23 12.60
N ARG A 173 -3.82 -16.43 12.25
CA ARG A 173 -4.78 -17.20 13.06
C ARG A 173 -4.47 -18.69 13.13
N LEU A 174 -3.92 -19.27 12.05
CA LEU A 174 -3.42 -20.64 12.11
C LEU A 174 -2.25 -20.73 13.09
N CYS A 175 -1.31 -19.79 13.02
CA CYS A 175 -0.16 -19.74 13.93
C CYS A 175 -0.56 -19.54 15.40
N GLU A 176 -1.66 -18.82 15.68
CA GLU A 176 -2.24 -18.75 17.02
C GLU A 176 -2.65 -20.14 17.57
N LYS A 177 -3.03 -21.08 16.70
CA LYS A 177 -3.33 -22.48 17.07
C LYS A 177 -2.06 -23.33 17.20
N SER A 178 -1.08 -23.18 16.29
CA SER A 178 0.19 -23.91 16.35
C SER A 178 1.28 -23.31 15.46
N ILE A 179 2.51 -23.21 15.98
CA ILE A 179 3.69 -22.86 15.20
C ILE A 179 3.99 -23.85 14.06
N LYS A 180 3.51 -25.11 14.16
CA LYS A 180 3.71 -26.12 13.10
C LYS A 180 3.19 -25.65 11.74
N PHE A 181 2.12 -24.86 11.71
CA PHE A 181 1.57 -24.37 10.45
C PHE A 181 2.47 -23.31 9.80
N LEU A 182 3.20 -22.53 10.59
CA LEU A 182 4.24 -21.63 10.06
C LEU A 182 5.36 -22.44 9.40
N ILE A 183 5.85 -23.47 10.10
CA ILE A 183 6.89 -24.37 9.59
C ILE A 183 6.44 -25.04 8.30
N LEU A 184 5.23 -25.60 8.27
CA LEU A 184 4.68 -26.23 7.06
C LEU A 184 4.51 -25.25 5.91
N TYR A 185 4.05 -24.03 6.20
CA TYR A 185 3.94 -22.98 5.18
C TYR A 185 5.31 -22.69 4.57
N LEU A 186 6.32 -22.40 5.40
CA LEU A 186 7.67 -22.04 4.96
C LEU A 186 8.44 -23.21 4.32
N ASN A 187 8.33 -24.43 4.85
CA ASN A 187 8.98 -25.61 4.27
C ASN A 187 8.33 -26.04 2.96
N SER A 188 7.05 -25.72 2.75
CA SER A 188 6.38 -25.98 1.48
C SER A 188 6.72 -24.93 0.41
N THR A 189 7.33 -23.80 0.79
CA THR A 189 7.68 -22.72 -0.14
C THR A 189 9.09 -22.89 -0.70
N ASN A 190 9.24 -23.61 -1.81
CA ASN A 190 10.42 -23.50 -2.69
C ASN A 190 10.45 -22.15 -3.46
N ARG A 191 9.97 -21.05 -2.85
CA ARG A 191 9.92 -19.73 -3.49
C ARG A 191 10.26 -18.66 -2.45
N LYS A 192 11.41 -18.04 -2.64
CA LYS A 192 11.85 -16.78 -2.02
C LYS A 192 10.82 -15.68 -2.34
N ASN A 193 9.93 -15.36 -1.41
CA ASN A 193 8.73 -14.57 -1.69
C ASN A 193 8.59 -13.42 -0.70
N CYS A 194 8.31 -12.21 -1.18
CA CYS A 194 8.06 -11.01 -0.35
C CYS A 194 6.92 -11.18 0.68
N ASN A 195 6.09 -12.22 0.52
CA ASN A 195 5.08 -12.62 1.49
C ASN A 195 5.66 -13.23 2.78
N ASN A 196 6.82 -13.88 2.74
CA ASN A 196 7.43 -14.51 3.92
C ASN A 196 7.76 -13.46 4.98
N GLN A 197 8.36 -12.34 4.58
CA GLN A 197 8.65 -11.23 5.50
C GLN A 197 7.39 -10.69 6.20
N ARG A 198 6.28 -10.57 5.45
CA ARG A 198 4.99 -10.12 6.02
C ARG A 198 4.43 -11.13 7.01
N ILE A 199 4.53 -12.41 6.71
CA ILE A 199 4.10 -13.49 7.61
C ILE A 199 4.97 -13.52 8.86
N MET A 200 6.29 -13.42 8.73
CA MET A 200 7.22 -13.38 9.85
C MET A 200 6.91 -12.19 10.77
N LYS A 201 6.63 -11.01 10.20
CA LYS A 201 6.22 -9.83 10.96
C LYS A 201 4.94 -10.06 11.76
N GLU A 202 3.90 -10.65 11.15
CA GLU A 202 2.63 -10.91 11.83
C GLU A 202 2.67 -12.08 12.82
N THR A 203 3.71 -12.92 12.75
CA THR A 203 3.89 -14.10 13.61
C THR A 203 4.98 -13.92 14.68
N ILE A 204 5.58 -12.74 14.79
CA ILE A 204 6.62 -12.43 15.81
C ILE A 204 6.14 -12.68 17.25
N PHE A 205 4.83 -12.64 17.50
CA PHE A 205 4.25 -12.96 18.80
C PHE A 205 4.54 -14.41 19.25
N LEU A 206 4.84 -15.33 18.32
CA LEU A 206 5.20 -16.71 18.61
C LEU A 206 6.49 -16.81 19.44
N MET A 207 7.38 -15.84 19.31
CA MET A 207 8.62 -15.81 20.11
C MET A 207 8.36 -15.77 21.62
N ASN A 208 7.18 -15.32 22.07
CA ASN A 208 6.85 -15.30 23.50
C ASN A 208 6.74 -16.72 24.10
N ASN A 209 6.32 -17.71 23.30
CA ASN A 209 6.06 -19.07 23.75
C ASN A 209 6.94 -20.14 23.06
N HIS A 210 7.57 -19.78 21.93
CA HIS A 210 8.31 -20.70 21.06
C HIS A 210 9.61 -20.08 20.54
N LEU A 211 10.37 -19.39 21.41
CA LEU A 211 11.57 -18.64 21.04
C LEU A 211 12.55 -19.48 20.21
N GLU A 212 13.02 -20.63 20.73
CA GLU A 212 14.02 -21.46 20.04
C GLU A 212 13.56 -21.89 18.66
N LYS A 213 12.36 -22.49 18.57
CA LYS A 213 11.79 -22.92 17.28
C LYS A 213 11.59 -21.76 16.30
N TYR A 214 11.24 -20.58 16.81
CA TYR A 214 11.06 -19.41 15.95
C TYR A 214 12.41 -18.90 15.44
N LEU A 215 13.46 -18.94 16.26
CA LEU A 215 14.82 -18.62 15.84
C LEU A 215 15.37 -19.65 14.85
N ASP A 216 15.08 -20.95 15.04
CA ASP A 216 15.46 -21.99 14.07
C ASP A 216 14.82 -21.73 12.70
N ILE A 217 13.54 -21.33 12.68
CA ILE A 217 12.86 -20.91 11.45
C ILE A 217 13.55 -19.69 10.87
N LEU A 218 13.75 -18.64 11.66
CA LEU A 218 14.35 -17.39 11.21
C LEU A 218 15.73 -17.61 10.56
N GLU A 219 16.56 -18.45 11.17
CA GLU A 219 17.92 -18.74 10.70
C GLU A 219 17.96 -19.62 9.45
N SER A 220 16.87 -20.33 9.16
CA SER A 220 16.69 -21.05 7.88
C SER A 220 16.26 -20.14 6.72
N LEU A 221 15.89 -18.89 6.99
CA LEU A 221 15.44 -17.92 5.98
C LEU A 221 16.57 -17.01 5.50
N GLU A 222 16.34 -16.35 4.38
CA GLU A 222 17.22 -15.31 3.84
C GLU A 222 17.06 -13.98 4.61
N ASP A 223 18.11 -13.16 4.65
CA ASP A 223 18.16 -11.93 5.47
C ASP A 223 17.06 -10.90 5.13
N PHE A 224 16.61 -10.85 3.88
CA PHE A 224 15.51 -9.96 3.47
C PHE A 224 14.14 -10.42 4.02
N GLU A 225 14.00 -11.68 4.43
CA GLU A 225 12.76 -12.27 4.96
C GLU A 225 12.58 -12.05 6.47
N TYR A 226 13.62 -11.56 7.16
CA TYR A 226 13.57 -11.30 8.60
C TYR A 226 12.57 -10.16 8.94
N PRO A 227 11.81 -10.29 10.03
CA PRO A 227 10.98 -9.21 10.55
C PRO A 227 11.84 -8.18 11.29
N MET A 228 11.36 -6.93 11.34
CA MET A 228 11.96 -5.89 12.19
C MET A 228 11.60 -6.13 13.66
N PHE A 229 12.61 -6.26 14.52
CA PHE A 229 12.47 -6.46 15.95
C PHE A 229 12.35 -5.12 16.68
N SER A 230 11.17 -4.87 17.25
CA SER A 230 10.96 -3.71 18.14
C SER A 230 11.82 -3.79 19.42
N PRO A 231 11.99 -2.68 20.19
CA PRO A 231 12.71 -2.69 21.47
C PRO A 231 12.29 -3.83 22.42
N LYS A 232 10.99 -4.16 22.44
CA LYS A 232 10.45 -5.26 23.25
C LYS A 232 11.05 -6.61 22.86
N TYR A 233 11.11 -6.91 21.57
CA TYR A 233 11.59 -8.20 21.07
C TYR A 233 13.12 -8.28 21.06
N THR A 234 13.82 -7.17 20.76
CA THR A 234 15.28 -7.10 20.92
C THR A 234 15.69 -7.36 22.37
N LYS A 235 15.00 -6.75 23.34
CA LYS A 235 15.22 -7.02 24.77
C LYS A 235 15.03 -8.50 25.12
N MET A 236 14.01 -9.14 24.55
CA MET A 236 13.73 -10.55 24.80
C MET A 236 14.81 -11.46 24.21
N LEU A 237 15.26 -11.16 22.98
CA LEU A 237 16.36 -11.86 22.33
C LEU A 237 17.65 -11.75 23.13
N MET A 238 18.05 -10.55 23.53
CA MET A 238 19.29 -10.35 24.29
C MET A 238 19.26 -10.93 25.70
N LYS A 239 18.06 -11.10 26.29
CA LYS A 239 17.93 -11.76 27.59
C LYS A 239 18.01 -13.28 27.52
N ASN A 240 17.45 -13.86 26.46
CA ASN A 240 17.20 -15.30 26.41
C ASN A 240 18.15 -16.04 25.44
N ALA A 241 18.65 -15.36 24.40
CA ALA A 241 19.53 -15.92 23.37
C ALA A 241 20.62 -14.93 22.89
N PRO A 242 21.37 -14.24 23.79
CA PRO A 242 22.34 -13.21 23.39
C PRO A 242 23.44 -13.75 22.48
N ARG A 243 24.00 -14.93 22.80
CA ARG A 243 25.09 -15.53 21.99
C ARG A 243 24.66 -15.83 20.55
N ARG A 244 23.40 -16.22 20.34
CA ARG A 244 22.85 -16.52 19.02
C ARG A 244 22.77 -15.25 18.15
N VAL A 245 22.38 -14.14 18.76
CA VAL A 245 22.37 -12.81 18.12
C VAL A 245 23.79 -12.29 17.86
N LEU A 246 24.70 -12.40 18.83
CA LEU A 246 26.06 -11.90 18.71
C LEU A 246 26.89 -12.69 17.69
N ASN A 247 26.82 -14.03 17.73
CA ASN A 247 27.53 -14.88 16.77
C ASN A 247 26.95 -14.77 15.36
N GLY A 248 25.67 -14.43 15.23
CA GLY A 248 24.97 -14.19 13.96
C GLY A 248 24.76 -12.71 13.64
N PHE A 249 25.57 -11.81 14.21
CA PHE A 249 25.29 -10.37 14.23
C PHE A 249 24.99 -9.80 12.84
N GLU A 250 25.72 -10.21 11.81
CA GLU A 250 25.54 -9.78 10.41
C GLU A 250 24.08 -9.94 9.94
N LYS A 251 23.44 -11.07 10.22
CA LYS A 251 22.05 -11.36 9.83
C LYS A 251 21.03 -10.54 10.63
N PHE A 252 21.32 -10.32 11.92
CA PHE A 252 20.40 -9.62 12.83
C PHE A 252 20.53 -8.10 12.76
N ALA A 253 21.71 -7.57 12.42
CA ALA A 253 22.07 -6.16 12.49
C ALA A 253 21.01 -5.28 11.81
N LYS A 254 20.66 -5.52 10.55
CA LYS A 254 19.64 -4.72 9.84
C LYS A 254 18.23 -4.76 10.45
N LYS A 255 17.96 -5.65 11.42
CA LYS A 255 16.61 -5.99 11.89
C LYS A 255 16.38 -5.72 13.38
N ILE A 256 17.43 -5.56 14.17
CA ILE A 256 17.36 -5.35 15.63
C ILE A 256 17.40 -3.88 16.02
N HIS A 257 16.83 -3.55 17.17
CA HIS A 257 16.85 -2.20 17.70
C HIS A 257 18.19 -1.88 18.39
N LEU A 258 19.09 -1.19 17.70
CA LEU A 258 20.45 -0.82 18.13
C LEU A 258 20.53 -0.33 19.59
N GLN A 259 19.79 0.72 19.95
CA GLN A 259 19.80 1.29 21.33
C GLN A 259 19.39 0.30 22.42
N THR A 260 18.63 -0.74 22.07
CA THR A 260 18.28 -1.78 23.04
C THR A 260 19.37 -2.83 23.08
N LEU A 261 19.94 -3.19 21.93
CA LEU A 261 21.04 -4.15 21.80
C LEU A 261 22.25 -3.76 22.65
N VAL A 262 22.77 -2.54 22.48
CA VAL A 262 24.00 -2.07 23.15
C VAL A 262 23.90 -2.08 24.67
N LYS A 263 22.69 -1.94 25.23
CA LYS A 263 22.43 -1.99 26.68
C LYS A 263 22.63 -3.39 27.30
N PHE A 264 22.75 -4.42 26.47
CA PHE A 264 22.97 -5.80 26.89
C PHE A 264 24.37 -6.32 26.53
N MET A 265 25.22 -5.47 25.96
CA MET A 265 26.60 -5.78 25.61
C MET A 265 27.56 -5.25 26.67
N ASN A 266 28.69 -5.93 26.88
CA ASN A 266 29.81 -5.40 27.66
C ASN A 266 30.85 -4.72 26.73
N SER A 267 31.87 -4.08 27.33
CA SER A 267 32.93 -3.39 26.57
C SER A 267 33.67 -4.32 25.59
N ASP A 268 33.84 -5.60 25.93
CA ASP A 268 34.51 -6.59 25.07
C ASP A 268 33.64 -6.96 23.86
N ASP A 269 32.34 -7.21 24.05
CA ASP A 269 31.38 -7.50 22.99
C ASP A 269 31.33 -6.35 21.98
N ILE A 270 31.30 -5.11 22.47
CA ILE A 270 31.30 -3.90 21.64
C ILE A 270 32.62 -3.79 20.87
N SER A 271 33.75 -3.98 21.55
CA SER A 271 35.08 -3.93 20.91
C SER A 271 35.21 -4.95 19.78
N ASN A 272 34.75 -6.18 20.01
CA ASN A 272 34.80 -7.24 19.00
C ASN A 272 33.98 -6.89 17.73
N ILE A 273 32.81 -6.28 17.88
CA ILE A 273 31.98 -5.86 16.75
C ILE A 273 32.62 -4.68 16.00
N LEU A 274 33.14 -3.68 16.73
CA LEU A 274 33.75 -2.48 16.12
C LEU A 274 35.07 -2.79 15.38
N LEU A 275 35.72 -3.91 15.71
CA LEU A 275 36.95 -4.37 15.07
C LEU A 275 36.72 -5.38 13.94
N GLN A 276 35.47 -5.74 13.63
CA GLN A 276 35.15 -6.69 12.56
C GLN A 276 35.44 -6.08 11.17
N ASP A 277 35.97 -6.89 10.23
CA ASP A 277 36.34 -6.50 8.85
C ASP A 277 35.10 -6.07 8.03
N CYS A 278 35.18 -4.94 7.34
CA CYS A 278 34.11 -4.30 6.55
C CYS A 278 33.83 -4.98 5.20
N LYS A 279 34.54 -6.03 4.82
CA LYS A 279 34.35 -6.70 3.51
C LYS A 279 32.93 -7.26 3.30
N ASN A 280 32.10 -7.35 4.33
CA ASN A 280 30.70 -7.72 4.19
C ASN A 280 29.81 -6.51 3.83
N SER A 281 29.36 -6.45 2.58
CA SER A 281 28.43 -5.42 2.08
C SER A 281 27.12 -5.35 2.87
N ASP A 282 26.76 -6.40 3.62
CA ASP A 282 25.58 -6.37 4.47
C ASP A 282 25.71 -5.48 5.71
N LEU A 283 26.91 -5.10 6.13
CA LEU A 283 27.08 -4.18 7.27
C LEU A 283 27.24 -2.71 6.88
N GLU A 284 27.18 -2.36 5.59
CA GLU A 284 27.42 -1.00 5.10
C GLU A 284 26.49 0.04 5.76
N TYR A 285 25.20 -0.28 5.95
CA TYR A 285 24.25 0.61 6.64
C TYR A 285 24.66 0.94 8.08
N TRP A 286 25.45 0.06 8.70
CA TRP A 286 25.94 0.26 10.05
C TRP A 286 27.22 1.11 10.09
N PHE A 287 27.94 1.32 8.98
CA PHE A 287 29.18 2.12 8.90
C PHE A 287 28.92 3.63 8.96
N THR A 288 28.27 4.09 10.03
CA THR A 288 27.95 5.50 10.24
C THR A 288 28.36 5.96 11.63
N GLU A 289 28.73 7.24 11.73
CA GLU A 289 29.08 7.89 13.00
C GLU A 289 27.97 7.75 14.06
N ASN A 290 26.69 7.76 13.66
CA ASN A 290 25.55 7.58 14.57
C ASN A 290 25.50 6.19 15.23
N VAL A 291 25.92 5.14 14.52
CA VAL A 291 25.93 3.78 15.07
C VAL A 291 27.11 3.63 16.02
N LEU A 292 28.26 4.21 15.65
CA LEU A 292 29.45 4.28 16.49
C LEU A 292 29.16 5.03 17.81
N ASP A 293 28.39 6.12 17.75
CA ASP A 293 27.94 6.87 18.92
C ASP A 293 27.19 6.01 19.94
N GLU A 294 26.30 5.12 19.47
CA GLU A 294 25.52 4.23 20.33
C GLU A 294 26.39 3.12 20.95
N PHE A 295 27.39 2.61 20.21
CA PHE A 295 28.32 1.60 20.71
C PHE A 295 29.32 2.18 21.72
N LEU A 296 30.13 3.17 21.31
CA LEU A 296 31.14 3.78 22.18
C LEU A 296 30.48 4.55 23.34
N GLY A 297 29.29 5.11 23.13
CA GLY A 297 28.51 5.75 24.19
C GLY A 297 27.99 4.79 25.26
N ALA A 298 27.87 3.49 24.95
CA ALA A 298 27.49 2.46 25.91
C ALA A 298 28.68 1.97 26.78
N MET A 299 29.91 2.24 26.37
CA MET A 299 31.12 1.91 27.12
C MET A 299 31.39 2.95 28.23
N PRO A 300 32.04 2.56 29.35
CA PRO A 300 32.68 3.49 30.26
C PRO A 300 33.64 4.43 29.51
N ILE A 301 33.78 5.68 29.96
CA ILE A 301 34.59 6.68 29.24
C ILE A 301 36.08 6.30 29.25
N GLU A 302 36.54 5.62 30.31
CA GLU A 302 37.89 5.12 30.44
C GLU A 302 38.16 4.02 29.39
N ASP A 303 37.23 3.07 29.27
CA ASP A 303 37.32 1.98 28.29
C ASP A 303 37.24 2.51 26.85
N SER A 304 36.32 3.44 26.57
CA SER A 304 36.21 4.05 25.24
C SER A 304 37.44 4.86 24.88
N THR A 305 38.00 5.60 25.84
CA THR A 305 39.23 6.38 25.67
C THR A 305 40.41 5.46 25.38
N GLN A 306 40.60 4.40 26.17
CA GLN A 306 41.66 3.42 25.94
C GLN A 306 41.49 2.71 24.60
N PHE A 307 40.26 2.34 24.25
CA PHE A 307 39.96 1.70 22.98
C PHE A 307 40.30 2.60 21.78
N VAL A 308 39.90 3.88 21.80
CA VAL A 308 40.21 4.83 20.71
C VAL A 308 41.70 5.12 20.64
N ILE A 309 42.37 5.36 21.77
CA ILE A 309 43.82 5.59 21.79
C ILE A 309 44.55 4.40 21.18
N ARG A 310 44.27 3.19 21.66
CA ARG A 310 44.94 1.96 21.24
C ARG A 310 44.73 1.65 19.74
N ASN A 311 43.49 1.80 19.25
CA ASN A 311 43.12 1.31 17.92
C ASN A 311 43.18 2.38 16.83
N VAL A 312 43.08 3.66 17.18
CA VAL A 312 43.08 4.79 16.21
C VAL A 312 44.40 5.55 16.26
N PHE A 313 44.83 6.01 17.44
CA PHE A 313 46.00 6.88 17.58
C PHE A 313 47.33 6.12 17.64
N ASP A 314 47.39 5.02 18.39
CA ASP A 314 48.60 4.19 18.55
C ASP A 314 48.81 3.21 17.38
N LYS A 315 47.83 3.12 16.47
CA LYS A 315 47.86 2.31 15.23
C LYS A 315 48.14 0.82 15.45
N ILE A 316 47.74 0.24 16.58
CA ILE A 316 48.03 -1.17 16.91
C ILE A 316 47.28 -2.17 16.00
N ASN A 317 46.13 -1.77 15.44
CA ASN A 317 45.41 -2.54 14.42
C ASN A 317 45.70 -1.96 13.02
N GLU A 318 46.53 -2.67 12.24
CA GLU A 318 46.95 -2.30 10.88
C GLU A 318 45.88 -2.56 9.81
N GLU A 319 44.75 -3.20 10.15
CA GLU A 319 43.68 -3.45 9.17
C GLU A 319 42.98 -2.15 8.78
N GLU A 320 43.27 -1.66 7.56
CA GLU A 320 42.70 -0.43 6.98
C GLU A 320 41.18 -0.48 6.75
N HIS A 321 40.54 -1.63 6.93
CA HIS A 321 39.16 -1.90 6.48
C HIS A 321 38.21 -2.37 7.61
N ASN A 322 38.30 -1.87 8.84
CA ASN A 322 37.35 -2.23 9.92
C ASN A 322 36.19 -1.23 10.09
N PHE A 323 35.11 -1.69 10.73
CA PHE A 323 33.83 -0.96 10.91
C PHE A 323 34.01 0.49 11.32
N MET A 324 34.88 0.69 12.30
CA MET A 324 35.13 1.96 12.96
C MET A 324 35.81 2.98 12.03
N LEU A 325 36.82 2.57 11.26
CA LEU A 325 37.59 3.45 10.39
C LEU A 325 36.85 3.83 9.09
N HIS A 326 35.86 3.03 8.70
CA HIS A 326 34.93 3.41 7.64
C HIS A 326 33.94 4.49 8.10
N ALA A 327 33.50 4.45 9.37
CA ALA A 327 32.55 5.43 9.91
C ALA A 327 33.18 6.81 10.13
N ILE A 328 34.42 6.86 10.62
CA ILE A 328 35.20 8.10 10.80
C ILE A 328 36.63 7.85 10.31
N PRO A 329 37.17 8.67 9.39
CA PRO A 329 38.54 8.53 8.93
C PRO A 329 39.55 8.60 10.09
N ARG A 330 40.64 7.82 10.02
CA ARG A 330 41.64 7.72 11.09
C ARG A 330 42.21 9.08 11.53
N ASP A 331 42.46 9.96 10.57
CA ASP A 331 43.05 11.29 10.81
C ASP A 331 42.02 12.35 11.24
N SER A 332 40.74 11.96 11.43
CA SER A 332 39.69 12.90 11.80
C SER A 332 39.78 13.30 13.27
N TYR A 333 39.70 14.60 13.56
CA TYR A 333 39.57 15.11 14.92
C TYR A 333 38.26 14.68 15.60
N ARG A 334 37.31 14.10 14.87
CA ARG A 334 36.03 13.62 15.43
C ARG A 334 36.19 12.48 16.43
N TRP A 335 37.29 11.72 16.35
CA TRP A 335 37.63 10.67 17.32
C TRP A 335 37.70 11.18 18.76
N TYR A 336 38.07 12.45 18.96
CA TYR A 336 38.15 13.07 20.28
C TYR A 336 36.80 13.20 20.99
N LYS A 337 35.68 12.97 20.29
CA LYS A 337 34.35 12.85 20.89
C LYS A 337 34.26 11.75 21.95
N TYR A 338 35.03 10.67 21.77
CA TYR A 338 35.00 9.45 22.60
C TYR A 338 36.16 9.38 23.60
N VAL A 339 37.00 10.42 23.63
CA VAL A 339 38.17 10.57 24.49
C VAL A 339 37.80 11.43 25.69
N GLU A 340 38.43 11.18 26.83
CA GLU A 340 38.29 12.01 28.02
C GLU A 340 38.54 13.50 27.73
N PHE A 341 37.64 14.36 28.24
CA PHE A 341 37.62 15.79 27.95
C PHE A 341 38.96 16.49 28.13
N LYS A 342 39.71 16.26 29.20
CA LYS A 342 40.98 16.95 29.42
C LYS A 342 41.99 16.69 28.31
N THR A 343 42.03 15.46 27.83
CA THR A 343 42.88 15.04 26.71
C THR A 343 42.37 15.61 25.40
N ALA A 344 41.06 15.51 25.13
CA ALA A 344 40.43 16.07 23.95
C ALA A 344 40.59 17.60 23.87
N PHE A 345 40.34 18.31 24.97
CA PHE A 345 40.45 19.76 25.09
C PHE A 345 41.85 20.25 24.75
N LYS A 346 42.88 19.62 25.32
CA LYS A 346 44.27 19.96 25.04
C LYS A 346 44.63 19.83 23.55
N GLU A 347 44.22 18.74 22.90
CA GLU A 347 44.60 18.48 21.50
C GLU A 347 43.74 19.28 20.50
N ILE A 348 42.42 19.34 20.70
CA ILE A 348 41.52 20.11 19.85
C ILE A 348 41.82 21.61 19.93
N VAL A 349 42.14 22.17 21.10
CA VAL A 349 42.51 23.60 21.21
C VAL A 349 43.78 23.92 20.40
N LYS A 350 44.73 23.00 20.27
CA LYS A 350 45.88 23.19 19.36
C LYS A 350 45.43 23.29 17.91
N LEU A 351 44.50 22.42 17.48
CA LEU A 351 43.94 22.44 16.12
C LEU A 351 43.14 23.72 15.84
N ILE A 352 42.30 24.15 16.80
CA ILE A 352 41.50 25.39 16.69
C ILE A 352 42.40 26.61 16.45
N LYS A 353 43.58 26.68 17.11
CA LYS A 353 44.52 27.81 16.97
C LYS A 353 45.12 27.92 15.56
N THR A 354 45.23 26.81 14.84
CA THR A 354 45.77 26.77 13.48
C THR A 354 44.68 26.78 12.39
N GLU A 355 43.42 26.58 12.76
CA GLU A 355 42.29 26.52 11.83
C GLU A 355 41.74 27.91 11.48
N SER A 356 41.72 28.23 10.19
CA SER A 356 41.28 29.53 9.67
C SER A 356 39.76 29.62 9.47
N SER A 357 39.09 28.50 9.23
CA SER A 357 37.64 28.41 9.00
C SER A 357 36.83 28.52 10.31
N PRO A 358 35.97 29.55 10.45
CA PRO A 358 35.05 29.64 11.60
C PRO A 358 34.11 28.44 11.73
N CYS A 359 33.73 27.84 10.60
CA CYS A 359 32.84 26.68 10.58
C CYS A 359 33.53 25.44 11.16
N GLU A 360 34.79 25.19 10.80
CA GLU A 360 35.56 24.04 11.32
C GLU A 360 35.92 24.24 12.79
N ARG A 361 36.35 25.45 13.21
CA ARG A 361 36.56 25.76 14.64
C ARG A 361 35.30 25.48 15.47
N MET A 362 34.14 25.82 14.92
CA MET A 362 32.85 25.57 15.56
C MET A 362 32.50 24.08 15.64
N MET A 363 32.80 23.28 14.59
CA MET A 363 32.65 21.82 14.66
C MET A 363 33.58 21.19 15.71
N MET A 364 34.84 21.66 15.80
CA MET A 364 35.78 21.24 16.82
C MET A 364 35.29 21.54 18.25
N MET A 365 34.67 22.70 18.48
CA MET A 365 34.05 23.02 19.77
C MET A 365 32.84 22.14 20.09
N GLU A 366 32.07 21.76 19.08
CA GLU A 366 30.98 20.80 19.24
C GLU A 366 31.50 19.40 19.62
N ILE A 367 32.65 18.97 19.08
CA ILE A 367 33.33 17.74 19.53
C ILE A 367 33.74 17.83 21.01
N LEU A 368 34.28 18.97 21.45
CA LEU A 368 34.60 19.19 22.86
C LEU A 368 33.36 19.17 23.75
N LEU A 369 32.23 19.66 23.25
CA LEU A 369 30.94 19.58 23.95
C LEU A 369 30.51 18.13 24.16
N TYR A 370 30.60 17.31 23.11
CA TYR A 370 30.26 15.89 23.20
C TYR A 370 31.21 15.12 24.12
N SER A 371 32.51 15.42 24.10
CA SER A 371 33.50 14.84 25.01
C SER A 371 33.28 15.26 26.47
N ALA A 372 32.86 16.51 26.71
CA ALA A 372 32.49 17.00 28.04
C ALA A 372 31.24 16.29 28.62
N LYS A 373 30.37 15.76 27.75
CA LYS A 373 29.07 15.16 28.11
C LYS A 373 28.28 16.11 29.03
N ASN A 374 27.82 15.63 30.18
CA ASN A 374 27.10 16.43 31.20
C ASN A 374 28.02 16.87 32.36
N ASN A 375 29.34 16.84 32.21
CA ASN A 375 30.25 17.32 33.26
C ASN A 375 30.30 18.85 33.27
N MET A 376 29.68 19.44 34.29
CA MET A 376 29.50 20.90 34.40
C MET A 376 30.83 21.67 34.46
N GLN A 377 31.87 21.12 35.09
CA GLN A 377 33.18 21.77 35.16
C GLN A 377 33.85 21.85 33.78
N HIS A 378 33.74 20.79 32.98
CA HIS A 378 34.27 20.75 31.62
C HIS A 378 33.48 21.67 30.67
N ILE A 379 32.16 21.73 30.85
CA ILE A 379 31.29 22.66 30.10
C ILE A 379 31.65 24.10 30.43
N GLU A 380 31.87 24.42 31.71
CA GLU A 380 32.31 25.73 32.16
C GLU A 380 33.65 26.13 31.52
N GLU A 381 34.64 25.23 31.54
CA GLU A 381 35.95 25.43 30.90
C GLU A 381 35.80 25.71 29.39
N LEU A 382 34.93 24.98 28.70
CA LEU A 382 34.64 25.20 27.28
C LEU A 382 33.92 26.55 27.02
N LEU A 383 32.95 26.92 27.86
CA LEU A 383 32.24 28.20 27.75
C LEU A 383 33.17 29.38 28.02
N GLN A 384 34.06 29.26 29.01
CA GLN A 384 35.07 30.27 29.32
C GLN A 384 36.06 30.41 28.15
N TYR A 385 36.53 29.29 27.58
CA TYR A 385 37.39 29.30 26.40
C TYR A 385 36.73 29.99 25.21
N TYR A 386 35.46 29.68 24.93
CA TYR A 386 34.69 30.31 23.86
C TYR A 386 34.57 31.82 24.10
N ARG A 387 34.21 32.23 25.32
CA ARG A 387 34.05 33.65 25.69
C ARG A 387 35.35 34.44 25.50
N VAL A 388 36.49 33.89 25.88
CA VAL A 388 37.77 34.59 25.78
C VAL A 388 38.26 34.68 24.34
N ASN A 389 38.15 33.60 23.56
CA ASN A 389 38.83 33.48 22.28
C ASN A 389 37.92 33.66 21.06
N HIS A 390 36.59 33.50 21.22
CA HIS A 390 35.65 33.36 20.10
C HIS A 390 34.35 34.18 20.26
N ILE A 391 34.24 35.06 21.27
CA ILE A 391 33.07 35.93 21.45
C ILE A 391 32.82 36.88 20.26
N ASN A 392 33.89 37.20 19.52
CA ASN A 392 33.85 38.07 18.34
C ASN A 392 33.54 37.32 17.03
N GLU A 393 33.23 36.01 17.08
CA GLU A 393 32.76 35.26 15.91
C GLU A 393 31.44 35.84 15.37
N THR A 394 31.12 35.55 14.11
CA THR A 394 29.89 36.07 13.49
C THR A 394 28.64 35.54 14.20
N THR A 395 27.55 36.32 14.18
CA THR A 395 26.27 35.96 14.84
C THR A 395 25.74 34.59 14.43
N LEU A 396 25.96 34.19 13.17
CA LEU A 396 25.57 32.88 12.65
C LEU A 396 26.22 31.73 13.44
N TYR A 397 27.54 31.78 13.67
CA TYR A 397 28.27 30.70 14.34
C TYR A 397 28.05 30.70 15.85
N LYS A 398 27.94 31.89 16.47
CA LYS A 398 27.53 32.02 17.88
C LYS A 398 26.17 31.38 18.12
N LYS A 399 25.20 31.69 17.26
CA LYS A 399 23.86 31.10 17.31
C LYS A 399 23.89 29.58 17.17
N LYS A 400 24.68 29.05 16.22
CA LYS A 400 24.85 27.60 16.05
C LYS A 400 25.39 26.94 17.33
N PHE A 401 26.44 27.49 17.93
CA PHE A 401 27.02 26.99 19.18
C PHE A 401 26.02 26.97 20.33
N ILE A 402 25.33 28.09 20.53
CA ILE A 402 24.33 28.24 21.60
C ILE A 402 23.21 27.21 21.43
N MET A 403 22.72 27.02 20.20
CA MET A 403 21.67 26.04 19.93
C MET A 403 22.11 24.61 20.19
N THR A 404 23.36 24.26 19.84
CA THR A 404 23.94 22.96 20.16
C THR A 404 24.02 22.78 21.68
N ILE A 405 24.53 23.76 22.44
CA ILE A 405 24.61 23.69 23.91
C ILE A 405 23.24 23.50 24.55
N VAL A 406 22.24 24.31 24.17
CA VAL A 406 20.88 24.23 24.75
C VAL A 406 20.20 22.88 24.44
N ARG A 407 20.54 22.27 23.31
CA ARG A 407 19.99 20.97 22.90
C ARG A 407 20.64 19.81 23.65
N GLU A 408 21.96 19.80 23.72
CA GLU A 408 22.75 18.68 24.26
C GLU A 408 22.87 18.72 25.79
N ILE A 409 22.85 19.92 26.40
CA ILE A 409 23.11 20.11 27.83
C ILE A 409 21.87 20.63 28.54
N ASP A 410 21.66 20.15 29.77
CA ASP A 410 20.70 20.71 30.71
C ASP A 410 21.21 22.05 31.27
N THR A 411 21.31 23.04 30.39
CA THR A 411 21.86 24.39 30.62
C THR A 411 21.24 25.11 31.82
N PHE A 412 20.00 24.80 32.17
CA PHE A 412 19.35 25.34 33.36
C PHE A 412 20.00 24.87 34.68
N ARG A 413 20.81 23.79 34.67
CA ARG A 413 21.57 23.27 35.81
C ARG A 413 23.01 23.76 35.91
N LEU A 414 23.47 24.64 35.02
CA LEU A 414 24.81 25.22 35.10
C LEU A 414 25.02 25.94 36.45
N ASN A 415 26.25 25.93 36.98
CA ASN A 415 26.57 26.81 38.12
C ASN A 415 26.50 28.29 37.68
N ASP A 416 26.58 29.22 38.63
CA ASP A 416 26.40 30.64 38.31
C ASP A 416 27.49 31.17 37.39
N GLU A 417 28.74 30.73 37.56
CA GLU A 417 29.86 31.14 36.71
C GLU A 417 29.71 30.66 35.25
N ALA A 418 29.37 29.38 35.02
CA ALA A 418 29.11 28.86 33.68
C ALA A 418 27.84 29.45 33.07
N TRP A 419 26.81 29.71 33.88
CA TRP A 419 25.60 30.39 33.42
C TRP A 419 25.89 31.82 32.99
N ASP A 420 26.69 32.57 33.74
CA ASP A 420 27.09 33.94 33.38
C ASP A 420 27.86 33.96 32.07
N ASN A 421 28.76 33.00 31.86
CA ASN A 421 29.45 32.81 30.58
C ASN A 421 28.47 32.53 29.43
N LEU A 422 27.48 31.65 29.63
CA LEU A 422 26.45 31.36 28.63
C LEU A 422 25.50 32.55 28.40
N ASN A 423 25.18 33.32 29.45
CA ASN A 423 24.29 34.47 29.37
C ASN A 423 24.94 35.61 28.58
N VAL A 424 26.26 35.82 28.73
CA VAL A 424 27.02 36.73 27.85
C VAL A 424 26.90 36.30 26.38
N LEU A 425 26.91 34.99 26.09
CA LEU A 425 26.69 34.49 24.73
C LEU A 425 25.27 34.75 24.24
N PHE A 426 24.24 34.53 25.06
CA PHE A 426 22.85 34.87 24.73
C PHE A 426 22.68 36.36 24.39
N LEU A 427 23.31 37.25 25.18
CA LEU A 427 23.29 38.68 24.93
C LEU A 427 24.05 39.06 23.65
N SER A 428 25.14 38.36 23.34
CA SER A 428 25.97 38.63 22.15
C SER A 428 25.31 38.29 20.80
N ILE A 429 24.18 37.56 20.82
CA ILE A 429 23.36 37.24 19.64
C ILE A 429 22.00 37.97 19.64
N ALA A 430 21.70 38.75 20.68
CA ALA A 430 20.47 39.51 20.76
C ALA A 430 20.56 40.71 19.80
N ASP A 431 19.95 40.57 18.63
CA ASP A 431 19.89 41.63 17.63
C ASP A 431 19.02 42.79 18.14
N THR A 432 19.56 44.00 18.15
CA THR A 432 18.85 45.21 18.62
C THR A 432 17.63 45.55 17.76
N GLU A 433 17.50 44.97 16.56
CA GLU A 433 16.42 45.25 15.62
C GLU A 433 15.41 44.11 15.41
N SER A 434 15.70 42.86 15.81
CA SER A 434 14.76 41.72 15.65
C SER A 434 13.98 41.43 16.93
N LYS A 435 12.64 41.52 16.86
CA LYS A 435 11.73 41.35 18.02
C LYS A 435 11.64 39.92 18.58
N THR A 436 12.44 38.96 18.12
CA THR A 436 12.25 37.53 18.46
C THR A 436 13.54 36.85 18.88
N GLN A 437 13.76 36.77 20.21
CA GLN A 437 14.70 35.82 20.81
C GLN A 437 14.17 34.40 20.62
N GLU A 438 15.07 33.43 20.43
CA GLU A 438 14.66 32.05 20.18
C GLU A 438 13.98 31.42 21.41
N GLN A 439 12.86 30.73 21.15
CA GLN A 439 12.00 30.20 22.21
C GLN A 439 12.71 29.16 23.09
N CYS A 440 13.69 28.41 22.57
CA CYS A 440 14.51 27.49 23.35
C CYS A 440 15.30 28.20 24.47
N ILE A 441 15.86 29.38 24.19
CA ILE A 441 16.60 30.18 25.18
C ILE A 441 15.65 30.67 26.27
N ILE A 442 14.52 31.25 25.86
CA ILE A 442 13.47 31.74 26.78
C ILE A 442 13.00 30.62 27.72
N LYS A 443 12.78 29.41 27.19
CA LYS A 443 12.35 28.26 28.00
C LYS A 443 13.38 27.84 29.04
N VAL A 444 14.65 27.76 28.66
CA VAL A 444 15.74 27.42 29.59
C VAL A 444 15.86 28.46 30.69
N GLU A 445 15.78 29.74 30.34
CA GLU A 445 15.86 30.85 31.29
C GLU A 445 14.67 30.83 32.28
N ILE A 446 13.46 30.57 31.79
CA ILE A 446 12.27 30.37 32.64
C ILE A 446 12.49 29.19 33.59
N ILE A 447 12.92 28.03 33.09
CA ILE A 447 13.13 26.83 33.91
C ILE A 447 14.18 27.09 34.98
N ARG A 448 15.34 27.69 34.63
CA ARG A 448 16.42 28.01 35.59
C ARG A 448 15.89 28.88 36.72
N LYS A 449 15.18 29.96 36.40
CA LYS A 449 14.62 30.86 37.41
C LYS A 449 13.63 30.16 38.31
N ILE A 450 12.74 29.33 37.76
CA ILE A 450 11.77 28.56 38.54
C ILE A 450 12.45 27.59 39.51
N ILE A 451 13.43 26.81 39.05
CA ILE A 451 14.10 25.81 39.90
C ILE A 451 14.98 26.46 40.98
N ASN A 452 15.50 27.67 40.72
CA ASN A 452 16.28 28.45 41.68
C ASN A 452 15.41 29.34 42.59
N ASN A 453 14.06 29.25 42.51
CA ASN A 453 13.12 30.10 43.24
C ASN A 453 13.28 31.61 42.98
N GLU A 454 13.71 31.98 41.77
CA GLU A 454 13.78 33.36 41.30
C GLU A 454 12.51 33.76 40.54
N SER A 455 12.12 35.04 40.62
CA SER A 455 11.01 35.57 39.82
C SER A 455 11.39 35.66 38.33
N VAL A 456 10.53 35.15 37.45
CA VAL A 456 10.68 35.32 35.99
C VAL A 456 10.35 36.77 35.60
N PRO A 457 11.26 37.52 34.96
CA PRO A 457 11.01 38.90 34.53
C PRO A 457 9.87 39.02 33.51
N GLU A 458 9.08 40.10 33.60
CA GLU A 458 7.94 40.34 32.71
C GLU A 458 8.34 40.38 31.22
N ILE A 459 9.55 40.85 30.92
CA ILE A 459 10.06 40.91 29.54
C ILE A 459 10.21 39.52 28.92
N ILE A 460 10.56 38.51 29.74
CA ILE A 460 10.68 37.10 29.34
C ILE A 460 9.29 36.51 29.15
N GLU A 461 8.37 36.78 30.09
CA GLU A 461 6.97 36.36 30.03
C GLU A 461 6.28 36.84 28.74
N ARG A 462 6.54 38.08 28.32
CA ARG A 462 5.99 38.68 27.09
C ARG A 462 6.54 38.05 25.81
N LYS A 463 7.79 37.57 25.82
CA LYS A 463 8.41 36.91 24.67
C LYS A 463 8.11 35.41 24.60
N PHE A 464 7.62 34.80 25.68
CA PHE A 464 7.33 33.37 25.74
C PHE A 464 6.10 33.00 24.90
N ASN A 465 6.29 32.13 23.91
CA ASN A 465 5.20 31.48 23.19
C ASN A 465 4.82 30.20 23.93
N PHE A 466 3.60 30.14 24.47
CA PHE A 466 3.18 29.08 25.37
C PHE A 466 3.31 27.69 24.75
N GLU A 467 3.98 26.79 25.48
CA GLU A 467 3.95 25.36 25.27
C GLU A 467 3.91 24.64 26.62
N THR A 468 3.52 23.36 26.62
CA THR A 468 3.43 22.57 27.86
C THR A 468 4.79 22.21 28.45
N MET A 469 5.90 22.49 27.77
CA MET A 469 7.27 22.12 28.16
C MET A 469 7.44 20.63 28.52
N LYS A 470 6.59 19.75 27.96
CA LYS A 470 6.57 18.31 28.26
C LYS A 470 7.93 17.63 28.08
N VAL A 471 8.76 18.11 27.15
CA VAL A 471 10.09 17.57 26.86
C VAL A 471 11.00 17.61 28.10
N TYR A 472 10.83 18.61 28.97
CA TYR A 472 11.62 18.77 30.19
C TYR A 472 11.18 17.87 31.35
N GLN A 473 10.01 17.21 31.28
CA GLN A 473 9.55 16.31 32.35
C GLN A 473 10.52 15.17 32.65
N LYS A 474 11.31 14.74 31.65
CA LYS A 474 12.33 13.70 31.83
C LYS A 474 13.64 14.21 32.43
N LYS A 475 13.88 15.53 32.37
CA LYS A 475 15.12 16.20 32.79
C LYS A 475 15.01 16.80 34.21
N LEU A 476 13.78 17.00 34.67
CA LEU A 476 13.45 17.57 35.98
C LEU A 476 13.13 16.47 36.99
N ASN A 477 13.49 16.67 38.25
CA ASN A 477 13.05 15.84 39.36
C ASN A 477 11.57 16.13 39.72
N LYS A 478 11.00 15.38 40.66
CA LYS A 478 9.57 15.50 41.01
C LYS A 478 9.20 16.88 41.56
N MET A 479 10.04 17.47 42.42
CA MET A 479 9.79 18.79 43.01
C MET A 479 9.88 19.89 41.95
N GLU A 480 10.92 19.86 41.13
CA GLU A 480 11.12 20.78 39.99
C GLU A 480 9.98 20.67 38.97
N CYS A 481 9.49 19.45 38.71
CA CYS A 481 8.31 19.20 37.89
C CYS A 481 7.08 19.92 38.44
N ASP A 482 6.81 19.82 39.75
CA ASP A 482 5.66 20.48 40.36
C ASP A 482 5.81 22.01 40.35
N LEU A 483 7.00 22.56 40.61
CA LEU A 483 7.27 24.00 40.48
C LEU A 483 7.03 24.51 39.06
N THR A 484 7.57 23.80 38.07
CA THR A 484 7.43 24.15 36.65
C THR A 484 5.98 24.09 36.20
N PHE A 485 5.26 23.02 36.58
CA PHE A 485 3.84 22.88 36.30
C PHE A 485 3.03 24.02 36.93
N ASN A 486 3.27 24.33 38.21
CA ASN A 486 2.54 25.39 38.92
C ASN A 486 2.75 26.76 38.29
N TYR A 487 3.98 27.07 37.87
CA TYR A 487 4.27 28.30 37.13
C TYR A 487 3.53 28.33 35.78
N LEU A 488 3.67 27.28 34.95
CA LEU A 488 3.02 27.23 33.63
C LEU A 488 1.50 27.29 33.74
N TYR A 489 0.92 26.62 34.74
CA TYR A 489 -0.51 26.66 35.03
C TYR A 489 -0.95 28.08 35.40
N SER A 490 -0.23 28.72 36.32
CA SER A 490 -0.52 30.09 36.76
C SER A 490 -0.40 31.09 35.61
N TYR A 491 0.65 30.97 34.79
CA TYR A 491 0.86 31.77 33.60
C TYR A 491 -0.27 31.58 32.57
N ALA A 492 -0.63 30.34 32.24
CA ALA A 492 -1.70 30.05 31.30
C ALA A 492 -3.07 30.53 31.80
N MET A 493 -3.37 30.34 33.09
CA MET A 493 -4.60 30.82 33.71
C MET A 493 -4.65 32.35 33.79
N LYS A 494 -3.52 33.03 34.04
CA LYS A 494 -3.42 34.50 33.98
C LYS A 494 -3.83 35.00 32.59
N GLN A 495 -3.35 34.37 31.52
CA GLN A 495 -3.76 34.71 30.15
C GLN A 495 -5.26 34.47 29.90
N VAL A 496 -5.82 33.35 30.38
CA VAL A 496 -7.25 33.07 30.28
C VAL A 496 -8.08 34.13 31.03
N ASN A 497 -7.65 34.53 32.23
CA ASN A 497 -8.37 35.47 33.08
C ASN A 497 -8.29 36.92 32.58
N GLN A 498 -7.19 37.32 31.94
CA GLN A 498 -7.00 38.66 31.38
C GLN A 498 -7.73 38.87 30.04
N GLN A 499 -8.27 37.80 29.43
CA GLN A 499 -8.95 37.91 28.15
C GLN A 499 -10.35 38.51 28.32
N SER A 500 -10.54 39.76 27.87
CA SER A 500 -11.87 40.32 27.61
C SER A 500 -12.44 39.69 26.34
N ILE A 501 -13.71 39.28 26.39
CA ILE A 501 -14.41 38.66 25.26
C ILE A 501 -15.54 39.60 24.83
N THR A 502 -15.30 40.34 23.75
CA THR A 502 -16.24 41.31 23.16
C THR A 502 -16.62 40.94 21.73
N ASN A 503 -15.80 40.14 21.05
CA ASN A 503 -16.02 39.69 19.68
C ASN A 503 -15.62 38.21 19.47
N GLU A 504 -15.92 37.68 18.29
CA GLU A 504 -15.68 36.28 17.93
C GLU A 504 -14.18 35.92 17.94
N ILE A 505 -13.29 36.79 17.48
CA ILE A 505 -11.84 36.54 17.44
C ILE A 505 -11.31 36.34 18.86
N GLU A 506 -11.72 37.20 19.79
CA GLU A 506 -11.37 37.11 21.20
C GLU A 506 -11.94 35.85 21.85
N PHE A 507 -13.17 35.46 21.50
CA PHE A 507 -13.76 34.21 21.95
C PHE A 507 -12.94 33.01 21.45
N GLN A 508 -12.59 32.95 20.17
CA GLN A 508 -11.78 31.87 19.60
C GLN A 508 -10.40 31.79 20.28
N LYS A 509 -9.79 32.94 20.57
CA LYS A 509 -8.55 33.05 21.35
C LYS A 509 -8.71 32.50 22.76
N ALA A 510 -9.78 32.84 23.47
CA ALA A 510 -10.07 32.31 24.80
C ALA A 510 -10.20 30.78 24.80
N VAL A 511 -10.84 30.21 23.77
CA VAL A 511 -10.94 28.75 23.61
C VAL A 511 -9.57 28.12 23.32
N ILE A 512 -8.70 28.78 22.54
CA ILE A 512 -7.31 28.32 22.32
C ILE A 512 -6.52 28.31 23.63
N LEU A 513 -6.58 29.40 24.40
CA LEU A 513 -5.88 29.52 25.68
C LEU A 513 -6.35 28.46 26.69
N LEU A 514 -7.65 28.21 26.76
CA LEU A 514 -8.20 27.19 27.66
C LEU A 514 -7.84 25.77 27.19
N ASN A 515 -7.78 25.54 25.87
CA ASN A 515 -7.28 24.28 25.33
C ASN A 515 -5.79 24.06 25.69
N ASN A 516 -4.97 25.12 25.69
CA ASN A 516 -3.58 25.04 26.13
C ASN A 516 -3.46 24.63 27.60
N VAL A 517 -4.33 25.14 28.48
CA VAL A 517 -4.42 24.69 29.89
C VAL A 517 -4.79 23.20 29.96
N LEU A 518 -5.77 22.74 29.18
CA LEU A 518 -6.15 21.33 29.14
C LEU A 518 -5.03 20.42 28.61
N LEU A 519 -4.30 20.87 27.59
CA LEU A 519 -3.12 20.17 27.09
C LEU A 519 -2.03 20.09 28.17
N LEU A 520 -1.79 21.18 28.91
CA LEU A 520 -0.85 21.19 30.03
C LEU A 520 -1.27 20.16 31.09
N LEU A 521 -2.52 20.17 31.54
CA LEU A 521 -3.02 19.17 32.51
C LEU A 521 -2.83 17.74 32.00
N SER A 522 -3.11 17.49 30.72
CA SER A 522 -2.99 16.17 30.11
C SER A 522 -1.54 15.72 29.99
N ASP A 523 -0.66 16.59 29.49
CA ASP A 523 0.77 16.29 29.32
C ASP A 523 1.45 16.04 30.66
N TRP A 524 1.03 16.74 31.71
CA TRP A 524 1.55 16.60 33.08
C TRP A 524 0.74 15.63 33.95
N LYS A 525 -0.18 14.85 33.35
CA LYS A 525 -0.98 13.80 34.00
C LYS A 525 -1.76 14.28 35.23
N LYS A 526 -2.26 15.51 35.21
CA LYS A 526 -3.10 16.08 36.26
C LYS A 526 -4.59 15.86 35.93
N ASP A 527 -5.40 15.57 36.93
CA ASP A 527 -6.85 15.35 36.75
C ASP A 527 -7.61 16.69 36.78
N LEU A 528 -8.49 16.93 35.81
CA LEU A 528 -9.33 18.12 35.72
C LEU A 528 -10.20 18.32 36.96
N ALA A 529 -10.60 17.24 37.65
CA ALA A 529 -11.40 17.31 38.87
C ALA A 529 -10.73 18.16 39.97
N ASN A 530 -9.40 18.24 39.98
CA ASN A 530 -8.62 19.01 40.96
C ASN A 530 -8.47 20.50 40.60
N TYR A 531 -9.00 20.95 39.46
CA TYR A 531 -8.85 22.32 38.95
C TYR A 531 -10.22 22.94 38.61
N PRO A 532 -11.06 23.24 39.61
CA PRO A 532 -12.43 23.73 39.40
C PRO A 532 -12.49 25.06 38.64
N GLU A 533 -11.49 25.91 38.75
CA GLU A 533 -11.41 27.18 38.01
C GLU A 533 -11.37 26.97 36.48
N VAL A 534 -10.75 25.89 36.01
CA VAL A 534 -10.75 25.54 34.58
C VAL A 534 -12.17 25.19 34.14
N VAL A 535 -12.92 24.42 34.95
CA VAL A 535 -14.31 24.05 34.68
C VAL A 535 -15.23 25.27 34.69
N LYS A 536 -15.01 26.22 35.63
CA LYS A 536 -15.74 27.50 35.65
C LYS A 536 -15.49 28.31 34.37
N SER A 537 -14.24 28.38 33.90
CA SER A 537 -13.91 29.04 32.63
C SER A 537 -14.55 28.37 31.42
N ILE A 538 -14.57 27.03 31.37
CA ILE A 538 -15.30 26.29 30.33
C ILE A 538 -16.79 26.62 30.38
N THR A 539 -17.37 26.71 31.58
CA THR A 539 -18.79 27.05 31.79
C THR A 539 -19.10 28.47 31.29
N LYS A 540 -18.23 29.45 31.59
CA LYS A 540 -18.37 30.81 31.07
C LYS A 540 -18.37 30.86 29.54
N LEU A 541 -17.46 30.13 28.89
CA LEU A 541 -17.42 30.04 27.41
C LEU A 541 -18.66 29.33 26.85
N LYS A 542 -19.15 28.30 27.54
CA LYS A 542 -20.39 27.59 27.19
C LYS A 542 -21.59 28.54 27.23
N ASP A 543 -21.70 29.37 28.27
CA ASP A 543 -22.80 30.33 28.42
C ASP A 543 -22.70 31.44 27.36
N LEU A 544 -21.51 32.01 27.13
CA LEU A 544 -21.27 33.00 26.08
C LEU A 544 -21.55 32.47 24.67
N LYS A 545 -21.25 31.19 24.41
CA LYS A 545 -21.61 30.54 23.15
C LYS A 545 -23.13 30.51 22.95
N LYS A 546 -23.91 30.21 24.00
CA LYS A 546 -25.38 30.17 23.90
C LYS A 546 -25.97 31.55 23.62
N THR A 547 -25.41 32.59 24.24
CA THR A 547 -25.98 33.94 24.18
C THR A 547 -25.49 34.77 22.99
N GLN A 548 -24.20 34.68 22.64
CA GLN A 548 -23.56 35.61 21.69
C GLN A 548 -22.86 34.90 20.51
N PHE A 549 -22.16 33.78 20.75
CA PHE A 549 -21.25 33.19 19.76
C PHE A 549 -21.65 31.77 19.32
N LYS A 550 -22.85 31.64 18.76
CA LYS A 550 -23.51 30.34 18.55
C LYS A 550 -22.75 29.37 17.64
N ASP A 551 -22.01 29.88 16.65
CA ASP A 551 -21.37 29.08 15.60
C ASP A 551 -19.98 28.54 15.96
N ILE A 552 -19.43 28.91 17.13
CA ILE A 552 -18.05 28.53 17.49
C ILE A 552 -18.00 27.12 18.10
N ASN A 553 -17.05 26.32 17.61
CA ASN A 553 -16.85 24.93 18.03
C ASN A 553 -16.02 24.81 19.33
N LEU A 554 -16.62 24.23 20.37
CA LEU A 554 -16.00 23.97 21.68
C LEU A 554 -15.57 22.51 21.87
N SER A 555 -15.71 21.65 20.84
CA SER A 555 -15.52 20.20 20.96
C SER A 555 -14.09 19.82 21.35
N ARG A 556 -13.09 20.66 21.03
CA ARG A 556 -11.70 20.50 21.48
C ARG A 556 -11.56 20.48 23.01
N LEU A 557 -12.38 21.27 23.71
CA LEU A 557 -12.37 21.30 25.17
C LEU A 557 -12.94 19.99 25.76
N TYR A 558 -14.04 19.49 25.20
CA TYR A 558 -14.68 18.25 25.67
C TYR A 558 -13.91 16.98 25.31
N ASN A 559 -13.19 17.00 24.18
CA ASN A 559 -12.45 15.84 23.67
C ASN A 559 -10.97 15.84 24.05
N ALA A 560 -10.48 16.82 24.82
CA ALA A 560 -9.10 16.91 25.27
C ALA A 560 -8.61 15.65 26.00
N ASN A 561 -9.45 15.04 26.85
CA ASN A 561 -9.15 13.79 27.52
C ASN A 561 -10.44 12.97 27.78
N LYS A 562 -10.41 11.66 27.50
CA LYS A 562 -11.58 10.78 27.66
C LYS A 562 -12.04 10.66 29.13
N SER A 563 -11.12 10.69 30.08
CA SER A 563 -11.44 10.55 31.52
C SER A 563 -12.23 11.73 32.07
N TRP A 564 -12.00 12.94 31.55
CA TRP A 564 -12.64 14.18 32.02
C TRP A 564 -14.08 14.38 31.52
N LYS A 565 -14.54 13.56 30.58
CA LYS A 565 -15.92 13.63 30.06
C LYS A 565 -16.97 13.45 31.14
N LYS A 566 -16.66 12.75 32.23
CA LYS A 566 -17.55 12.62 33.39
C LYS A 566 -17.76 13.97 34.08
N CYS A 567 -16.69 14.75 34.29
CA CYS A 567 -16.76 16.07 34.93
C CYS A 567 -17.50 17.10 34.06
N LEU A 568 -17.43 16.95 32.74
CA LEU A 568 -18.06 17.85 31.77
C LEU A 568 -19.42 17.33 31.25
N PHE A 569 -19.97 16.26 31.84
CA PHE A 569 -21.12 15.57 31.27
C PHE A 569 -22.38 16.44 31.18
N SER A 570 -22.68 17.23 32.22
CA SER A 570 -23.85 18.11 32.27
C SER A 570 -23.85 19.20 31.19
N MET A 571 -22.68 19.55 30.64
CA MET A 571 -22.50 20.52 29.55
C MET A 571 -22.07 19.87 28.23
N SER A 572 -22.08 18.54 28.15
CA SER A 572 -21.50 17.78 27.02
C SER A 572 -22.12 18.14 25.67
N LEU A 573 -23.44 18.31 25.62
CA LEU A 573 -24.18 18.68 24.42
C LEU A 573 -23.83 20.08 23.89
N ASP A 574 -23.57 21.02 24.80
CA ASP A 574 -23.20 22.40 24.47
C ASP A 574 -21.75 22.49 23.96
N LEU A 575 -20.87 21.68 24.56
CA LEU A 575 -19.46 21.64 24.20
C LEU A 575 -19.22 20.85 22.91
N SER A 576 -19.89 19.72 22.72
CA SER A 576 -19.65 18.80 21.61
C SER A 576 -20.93 18.11 21.16
N LEU A 577 -21.56 18.68 20.13
CA LEU A 577 -22.76 18.13 19.52
C LEU A 577 -22.44 16.99 18.55
N THR A 578 -22.30 15.76 19.06
CA THR A 578 -22.15 14.56 18.22
C THR A 578 -23.18 13.50 18.60
N GLN A 579 -23.46 12.59 17.66
CA GLN A 579 -24.42 11.51 17.86
C GLN A 579 -24.04 10.63 19.07
N GLU A 580 -22.75 10.41 19.32
CA GLU A 580 -22.25 9.66 20.47
C GLU A 580 -22.58 10.36 21.79
N VAL A 581 -22.47 11.68 21.85
CA VAL A 581 -22.83 12.47 23.04
C VAL A 581 -24.33 12.41 23.28
N CYS A 582 -25.15 12.54 22.23
CA CYS A 582 -26.60 12.38 22.35
C CYS A 582 -27.00 10.99 22.87
N ILE A 583 -26.38 9.93 22.36
CA ILE A 583 -26.63 8.57 22.87
C ILE A 583 -26.17 8.43 24.33
N ASN A 584 -25.08 9.10 24.71
CA ASN A 584 -24.60 9.09 26.09
C ASN A 584 -25.56 9.82 27.04
N ALA A 585 -26.16 10.93 26.59
CA ALA A 585 -27.25 11.61 27.29
C ALA A 585 -28.44 10.65 27.49
N LEU A 586 -28.96 10.02 26.42
CA LEU A 586 -30.05 9.04 26.55
C LEU A 586 -29.74 7.89 27.53
N LYS A 587 -28.47 7.50 27.67
CA LYS A 587 -28.05 6.42 28.58
C LYS A 587 -28.03 6.83 30.05
N HIS A 588 -27.60 8.05 30.35
CA HIS A 588 -27.27 8.45 31.73
C HIS A 588 -28.21 9.53 32.28
N ASP A 589 -28.60 10.50 31.46
CA ASP A 589 -29.58 11.53 31.80
C ASP A 589 -30.30 11.99 30.53
N SER A 590 -31.47 11.39 30.27
CA SER A 590 -32.28 11.69 29.09
C SER A 590 -32.87 13.09 29.11
N LYS A 591 -32.95 13.76 30.27
CA LYS A 591 -33.47 15.13 30.39
C LYS A 591 -32.58 16.15 29.69
N LEU A 592 -31.30 15.82 29.47
CA LEU A 592 -30.40 16.62 28.64
C LEU A 592 -30.85 16.66 27.16
N LEU A 593 -31.65 15.68 26.71
CA LEU A 593 -32.24 15.61 25.38
C LEU A 593 -33.77 15.61 25.48
N ASP A 594 -34.32 16.74 25.93
CA ASP A 594 -35.76 16.95 25.87
C ASP A 594 -36.26 17.08 24.41
N SER A 595 -37.59 17.17 24.26
CA SER A 595 -38.23 17.29 22.95
C SER A 595 -37.67 18.47 22.16
N ASN A 596 -37.59 19.65 22.79
CA ASN A 596 -37.11 20.88 22.16
C ASN A 596 -35.68 20.70 21.63
N TYR A 597 -34.79 20.10 22.41
CA TYR A 597 -33.42 19.85 21.98
C TYR A 597 -33.36 18.88 20.79
N VAL A 598 -34.17 17.82 20.81
CA VAL A 598 -34.26 16.90 19.67
C VAL A 598 -34.78 17.61 18.42
N MET A 599 -35.78 18.49 18.54
CA MET A 599 -36.27 19.28 17.41
C MET A 599 -35.21 20.26 16.89
N ASP A 600 -34.48 20.94 17.78
CA ASP A 600 -33.35 21.80 17.42
C ASP A 600 -32.24 21.02 16.69
N LEU A 601 -32.01 19.76 17.06
CA LEU A 601 -31.09 18.87 16.35
C LEU A 601 -31.59 18.55 14.94
N LEU A 602 -32.89 18.24 14.80
CA LEU A 602 -33.54 17.93 13.52
C LEU A 602 -33.67 19.17 12.62
N ALA A 603 -33.72 20.36 13.21
CA ALA A 603 -33.75 21.65 12.51
C ALA A 603 -32.48 21.91 11.70
N ARG A 604 -31.33 21.37 12.14
CA ARG A 604 -30.01 21.64 11.54
C ARG A 604 -29.78 20.81 10.27
N SER A 605 -29.74 21.46 9.12
CA SER A 605 -29.46 20.84 7.80
C SER A 605 -28.10 20.12 7.74
N ASP A 606 -27.11 20.64 8.45
CA ASP A 606 -25.72 20.15 8.36
C ASP A 606 -25.49 18.89 9.21
N PHE A 607 -26.40 18.58 10.14
CA PHE A 607 -26.25 17.49 11.09
C PHE A 607 -26.86 16.17 10.57
N THR A 608 -26.29 15.63 9.49
CA THR A 608 -26.89 14.50 8.74
C THR A 608 -26.66 13.09 9.33
N ASN A 609 -25.92 12.97 10.45
CA ASN A 609 -25.56 11.67 11.06
C ASN A 609 -26.28 11.45 12.40
N LEU A 610 -27.58 11.13 12.31
CA LEU A 610 -28.42 10.86 13.48
C LEU A 610 -28.92 9.41 13.56
N GLN A 611 -28.47 8.52 12.66
CA GLN A 611 -29.06 7.20 12.46
C GLN A 611 -29.23 6.39 13.76
N LYS A 612 -28.18 6.21 14.56
CA LYS A 612 -28.30 5.36 15.77
C LYS A 612 -29.10 6.07 16.87
N LEU A 613 -29.13 7.41 16.90
CA LEU A 613 -29.97 8.15 17.83
C LEU A 613 -31.46 7.96 17.47
N LEU A 614 -31.81 8.22 16.21
CA LEU A 614 -33.20 8.11 15.73
C LEU A 614 -33.74 6.69 15.83
N ASN A 615 -32.92 5.69 15.50
CA ASN A 615 -33.31 4.28 15.73
C ASN A 615 -33.52 3.98 17.22
N LYS A 616 -32.80 4.62 18.15
CA LYS A 616 -33.00 4.41 19.59
C LYS A 616 -34.28 5.07 20.08
N ILE A 617 -34.55 6.32 19.70
CA ILE A 617 -35.80 6.97 20.11
C ILE A 617 -37.01 6.27 19.49
N ARG A 618 -36.94 5.83 18.23
CA ARG A 618 -37.99 5.04 17.58
C ARG A 618 -38.35 3.77 18.33
N ILE A 619 -37.35 3.05 18.86
CA ILE A 619 -37.56 1.79 19.59
C ILE A 619 -38.02 2.04 21.03
N TYR A 620 -37.37 2.94 21.77
CA TYR A 620 -37.52 3.05 23.23
C TYR A 620 -38.42 4.22 23.68
N TRP A 621 -38.67 5.20 22.82
CA TRP A 621 -39.56 6.35 23.04
C TRP A 621 -40.53 6.55 21.85
N PRO A 622 -41.25 5.51 21.40
CA PRO A 622 -42.09 5.58 20.20
C PRO A 622 -43.25 6.59 20.32
N THR A 623 -43.82 6.74 21.52
CA THR A 623 -44.99 7.58 21.84
C THR A 623 -44.64 9.03 22.18
N THR A 624 -43.39 9.30 22.54
CA THR A 624 -42.91 10.62 22.98
C THR A 624 -41.91 11.17 21.95
N LEU A 625 -40.60 11.11 22.24
CA LEU A 625 -39.55 11.74 21.42
C LEU A 625 -39.62 11.34 19.93
N ALA A 626 -39.95 10.09 19.61
CA ALA A 626 -40.04 9.67 18.21
C ALA A 626 -41.27 10.23 17.50
N ASN A 627 -42.43 10.25 18.15
CA ASN A 627 -43.67 10.78 17.57
C ASN A 627 -43.56 12.29 17.37
N GLU A 628 -43.06 13.01 18.37
CA GLU A 628 -42.81 14.46 18.28
C GLU A 628 -41.79 14.78 17.17
N ALA A 629 -40.73 13.96 17.02
CA ALA A 629 -39.75 14.11 15.95
C ALA A 629 -40.36 13.85 14.56
N ILE A 630 -41.27 12.88 14.45
CA ILE A 630 -42.02 12.62 13.21
C ILE A 630 -42.89 13.81 12.87
N SER A 631 -43.73 14.29 13.81
CA SER A 631 -44.58 15.47 13.62
C SER A 631 -43.76 16.68 13.19
N PHE A 632 -42.69 17.00 13.92
CA PHE A 632 -41.79 18.10 13.56
C PHE A 632 -41.23 17.96 12.15
N CYS A 633 -40.76 16.76 11.77
CA CYS A 633 -40.21 16.55 10.43
C CYS A 633 -41.29 16.66 9.34
N LEU A 634 -42.51 16.17 9.59
CA LEU A 634 -43.62 16.27 8.65
C LEU A 634 -44.09 17.71 8.47
N ASP A 635 -44.21 18.47 9.56
CA ASP A 635 -44.61 19.89 9.53
C ASP A 635 -43.60 20.74 8.74
N ASN A 636 -42.30 20.41 8.88
CA ASN A 636 -41.23 21.09 8.17
C ASN A 636 -41.10 20.71 6.69
N LEU A 637 -41.74 19.64 6.19
CA LEU A 637 -41.68 19.29 4.77
C LEU A 637 -42.29 20.38 3.86
N ASN A 638 -43.18 21.20 4.38
CA ASN A 638 -43.77 22.32 3.63
C ASN A 638 -42.78 23.47 3.41
N ASN A 639 -41.68 23.50 4.16
CA ASN A 639 -40.68 24.59 4.12
C ASN A 639 -39.26 24.09 3.79
N ARG A 640 -39.00 22.78 3.93
CA ARG A 640 -37.66 22.18 3.81
C ARG A 640 -37.69 20.86 3.05
N GLY A 641 -36.71 20.70 2.16
CA GLY A 641 -36.53 19.50 1.33
C GLY A 641 -35.14 18.91 1.42
N ASP A 642 -34.37 19.31 2.43
CA ASP A 642 -32.95 18.99 2.55
C ASP A 642 -32.69 17.52 2.91
N LYS A 643 -31.43 17.12 2.70
CA LYS A 643 -30.94 15.76 2.94
C LYS A 643 -31.15 15.30 4.38
N ALA A 644 -30.97 16.16 5.39
CA ALA A 644 -31.08 15.75 6.78
C ALA A 644 -32.53 15.41 7.11
N LEU A 645 -33.47 16.30 6.74
CA LEU A 645 -34.90 16.11 6.99
C LEU A 645 -35.41 14.79 6.41
N ILE A 646 -35.15 14.54 5.12
CA ILE A 646 -35.62 13.32 4.46
C ILE A 646 -34.99 12.07 5.09
N LYS A 647 -33.69 12.08 5.41
CA LYS A 647 -33.08 10.93 6.11
C LYS A 647 -33.69 10.68 7.48
N ASN A 648 -34.02 11.74 8.23
CA ASN A 648 -34.63 11.61 9.54
C ASN A 648 -36.00 10.93 9.44
N LEU A 649 -36.83 11.34 8.46
CA LEU A 649 -38.09 10.68 8.15
C LEU A 649 -37.91 9.20 7.77
N MET A 650 -36.94 8.87 6.91
CA MET A 650 -36.68 7.47 6.54
C MET A 650 -36.30 6.59 7.75
N TYR A 651 -35.60 7.15 8.74
CA TYR A 651 -35.25 6.39 9.95
C TYR A 651 -36.42 6.23 10.92
N LEU A 652 -37.29 7.25 11.03
CA LEU A 652 -38.34 7.32 12.04
C LEU A 652 -39.67 6.70 11.59
N LEU A 653 -40.10 6.95 10.35
CA LEU A 653 -41.44 6.57 9.89
C LEU A 653 -41.62 5.04 9.80
N PRO A 654 -42.77 4.51 10.27
CA PRO A 654 -43.24 3.18 9.90
C PRO A 654 -43.46 3.08 8.38
N ILE A 655 -43.39 1.86 7.83
CA ILE A 655 -43.40 1.64 6.37
C ILE A 655 -44.70 2.13 5.69
N ASN A 656 -45.85 2.04 6.35
CA ASN A 656 -47.13 2.48 5.78
C ASN A 656 -47.20 4.01 5.70
N ASN A 657 -46.86 4.71 6.78
CA ASN A 657 -46.78 6.17 6.79
C ASN A 657 -45.70 6.67 5.81
N LEU A 658 -44.60 5.93 5.68
CA LEU A 658 -43.58 6.23 4.68
C LEU A 658 -44.14 6.11 3.26
N LYS A 659 -44.98 5.11 2.97
CA LYS A 659 -45.63 4.95 1.67
C LYS A 659 -46.42 6.21 1.28
N GLU A 660 -47.16 6.78 2.21
CA GLU A 660 -47.97 7.99 1.97
C GLU A 660 -47.09 9.16 1.53
N ILE A 661 -45.95 9.36 2.20
CA ILE A 661 -44.98 10.40 1.84
C ILE A 661 -44.34 10.12 0.48
N VAL A 662 -43.89 8.89 0.24
CA VAL A 662 -43.27 8.50 -1.03
C VAL A 662 -44.26 8.65 -2.19
N VAL A 663 -45.54 8.31 -2.00
CA VAL A 663 -46.59 8.47 -3.03
C VAL A 663 -46.90 9.94 -3.28
N LYS A 664 -47.00 10.76 -2.23
CA LYS A 664 -47.31 12.19 -2.33
C LYS A 664 -46.32 12.95 -3.22
N TYR A 665 -45.04 12.56 -3.20
CA TYR A 665 -43.98 13.27 -3.91
C TYR A 665 -43.47 12.48 -5.13
N ILE A 666 -44.27 11.64 -5.77
CA ILE A 666 -43.86 11.00 -7.03
C ILE A 666 -43.66 12.08 -8.11
N PRO A 667 -42.59 12.02 -8.93
CA PRO A 667 -42.47 12.92 -10.08
C PRO A 667 -43.59 12.68 -11.11
N ASN A 668 -44.27 13.76 -11.50
CA ASN A 668 -45.34 13.69 -12.51
C ASN A 668 -44.81 13.44 -13.92
N GLU A 669 -43.62 13.98 -14.22
CA GLU A 669 -42.95 13.86 -15.50
C GLU A 669 -41.60 13.14 -15.40
N ASN A 670 -41.13 12.61 -16.53
CA ASN A 670 -39.84 11.93 -16.62
C ASN A 670 -38.67 12.93 -16.71
N LYS A 671 -38.92 14.17 -17.13
CA LYS A 671 -37.89 15.23 -17.18
C LYS A 671 -37.98 16.09 -15.94
N ILE A 672 -36.84 16.60 -15.47
CA ILE A 672 -36.83 17.58 -14.39
C ILE A 672 -37.21 18.94 -15.00
N ASP A 673 -38.29 19.52 -14.51
CA ASP A 673 -38.57 20.94 -14.74
C ASP A 673 -37.69 21.76 -13.79
N TRP A 674 -36.70 22.45 -14.36
CA TRP A 674 -35.80 23.32 -13.60
C TRP A 674 -36.45 24.65 -13.20
N HIS A 675 -37.68 24.91 -13.65
CA HIS A 675 -38.51 26.04 -13.23
C HIS A 675 -39.57 25.64 -12.18
N GLU A 676 -39.66 24.36 -11.81
CA GLU A 676 -40.50 23.90 -10.70
C GLU A 676 -39.97 24.41 -9.36
N ASP A 677 -40.85 24.47 -8.35
CA ASP A 677 -40.49 24.79 -6.98
C ASP A 677 -39.26 23.99 -6.50
N GLU A 678 -38.20 24.71 -6.13
CA GLU A 678 -36.92 24.14 -5.69
C GLU A 678 -37.09 23.23 -4.48
N LEU A 679 -38.01 23.58 -3.58
CA LEU A 679 -38.34 22.78 -2.40
C LEU A 679 -38.87 21.40 -2.82
N LEU A 680 -39.88 21.39 -3.67
CA LEU A 680 -40.50 20.17 -4.19
C LEU A 680 -39.48 19.28 -4.92
N LEU A 681 -38.64 19.88 -5.76
CA LEU A 681 -37.58 19.17 -6.46
C LEU A 681 -36.56 18.55 -5.49
N ASN A 682 -36.17 19.27 -4.44
CA ASN A 682 -35.24 18.78 -3.42
C ASN A 682 -35.82 17.62 -2.61
N ILE A 683 -37.11 17.67 -2.23
CA ILE A 683 -37.81 16.56 -1.58
C ILE A 683 -37.74 15.31 -2.47
N ARG A 684 -38.12 15.43 -3.75
CA ARG A 684 -38.11 14.31 -4.71
C ARG A 684 -36.72 13.68 -4.86
N LYS A 685 -35.70 14.51 -5.08
CA LYS A 685 -34.30 14.07 -5.21
C LYS A 685 -33.83 13.29 -3.98
N ASN A 686 -34.11 13.82 -2.80
CA ASN A 686 -33.65 13.22 -1.54
C ASN A 686 -34.45 11.95 -1.17
N ILE A 687 -35.75 11.87 -1.46
CA ILE A 687 -36.52 10.63 -1.28
C ILE A 687 -35.92 9.53 -2.17
N ALA A 688 -35.75 9.80 -3.48
CA ALA A 688 -35.15 8.85 -4.41
C ALA A 688 -33.78 8.35 -3.93
N LYS A 689 -32.95 9.24 -3.37
CA LYS A 689 -31.60 8.93 -2.92
C LYS A 689 -31.53 8.15 -1.60
N TYR A 690 -32.51 8.29 -0.71
CA TYR A 690 -32.38 7.78 0.67
C TYR A 690 -33.45 6.78 1.09
N VAL A 691 -34.49 6.51 0.30
CA VAL A 691 -35.57 5.57 0.69
C VAL A 691 -35.06 4.19 1.15
N HIS A 692 -33.95 3.71 0.58
CA HIS A 692 -33.33 2.42 0.93
C HIS A 692 -32.87 2.28 2.39
N ILE A 693 -32.73 3.37 3.14
CA ILE A 693 -32.32 3.33 4.56
C ILE A 693 -33.49 3.09 5.52
N ALA A 694 -34.72 3.12 5.00
CA ALA A 694 -35.92 2.86 5.78
C ALA A 694 -35.96 1.44 6.34
N ARG A 695 -36.72 1.25 7.43
CA ARG A 695 -36.84 -0.02 8.15
C ARG A 695 -38.31 -0.33 8.44
N PRO A 696 -38.84 -1.51 8.02
CA PRO A 696 -38.17 -2.57 7.24
C PRO A 696 -37.71 -2.09 5.85
N GLN A 697 -36.90 -2.91 5.16
CA GLN A 697 -36.46 -2.57 3.80
C GLN A 697 -37.69 -2.24 2.93
N PRO A 698 -37.69 -1.11 2.21
CA PRO A 698 -38.85 -0.71 1.43
C PRO A 698 -39.08 -1.64 0.23
N PRO A 699 -40.35 -1.82 -0.21
CA PRO A 699 -40.67 -2.46 -1.48
C PRO A 699 -39.97 -1.78 -2.66
N ILE A 700 -39.65 -2.53 -3.71
CA ILE A 700 -38.91 -1.98 -4.85
C ILE A 700 -39.74 -0.95 -5.63
N GLU A 701 -41.06 -1.06 -5.57
CA GLU A 701 -42.02 -0.14 -6.22
C GLU A 701 -41.77 1.30 -5.77
N PHE A 702 -41.41 1.51 -4.49
CA PHE A 702 -41.16 2.84 -3.95
C PHE A 702 -40.04 3.55 -4.71
N ILE A 703 -38.95 2.84 -5.03
CA ILE A 703 -37.84 3.44 -5.78
C ILE A 703 -38.12 3.46 -7.29
N LEU A 704 -38.86 2.49 -7.82
CA LEU A 704 -39.23 2.46 -9.25
C LEU A 704 -40.14 3.62 -9.65
N TRP A 705 -40.97 4.13 -8.73
CA TRP A 705 -41.74 5.36 -8.98
C TRP A 705 -40.86 6.58 -9.26
N TYR A 706 -39.64 6.62 -8.71
CA TYR A 706 -38.66 7.70 -8.90
C TYR A 706 -37.58 7.37 -9.93
N ALA A 707 -37.39 6.09 -10.28
CA ALA A 707 -36.38 5.62 -11.23
C ALA A 707 -36.78 5.86 -12.70
N LYS A 708 -37.22 7.09 -13.02
CA LYS A 708 -37.71 7.49 -14.34
C LYS A 708 -36.97 8.71 -14.87
N GLY A 709 -36.68 8.71 -16.18
CA GLY A 709 -35.97 9.78 -16.90
C GLY A 709 -34.80 10.41 -16.11
N ASP A 710 -34.85 11.72 -15.91
CA ASP A 710 -33.77 12.50 -15.27
C ASP A 710 -33.65 12.24 -13.76
N TYR A 711 -34.71 11.76 -13.11
CA TYR A 711 -34.70 11.44 -11.68
C TYR A 711 -33.93 10.16 -11.35
N LEU A 712 -33.70 9.29 -12.35
CA LEU A 712 -32.99 8.03 -12.17
C LEU A 712 -31.61 8.25 -11.53
N GLN A 713 -30.87 9.29 -11.92
CA GLN A 713 -29.52 9.57 -11.40
C GLN A 713 -29.47 9.67 -9.86
N PHE A 714 -30.57 10.11 -9.23
CA PHE A 714 -30.71 10.18 -7.77
C PHE A 714 -31.13 8.84 -7.19
N ALA A 715 -31.98 8.10 -7.91
CA ALA A 715 -32.53 6.80 -7.50
C ALA A 715 -31.51 5.64 -7.56
N VAL A 716 -30.48 5.71 -8.40
CA VAL A 716 -29.52 4.61 -8.66
C VAL A 716 -28.94 4.02 -7.37
N SER A 717 -28.57 4.87 -6.42
CA SER A 717 -27.96 4.41 -5.15
C SER A 717 -28.94 3.57 -4.33
N SER A 718 -30.15 4.06 -4.10
CA SER A 718 -31.22 3.33 -3.42
C SER A 718 -31.61 2.05 -4.16
N LEU A 719 -31.77 2.15 -5.49
CA LEU A 719 -32.17 1.02 -6.32
C LEU A 719 -31.17 -0.13 -6.21
N ASN A 720 -29.87 0.16 -6.36
CA ASN A 720 -28.82 -0.84 -6.26
C ASN A 720 -28.80 -1.49 -4.87
N LEU A 721 -28.98 -0.71 -3.79
CA LEU A 721 -28.97 -1.23 -2.43
C LEU A 721 -30.20 -2.12 -2.13
N ILE A 722 -31.38 -1.72 -2.59
CA ILE A 722 -32.61 -2.52 -2.47
C ILE A 722 -32.47 -3.82 -3.25
N LEU A 723 -32.10 -3.76 -4.53
CA LEU A 723 -31.90 -4.95 -5.38
C LEU A 723 -30.79 -5.87 -4.85
N TYR A 724 -29.71 -5.30 -4.34
CA TYR A 724 -28.62 -6.08 -3.75
C TYR A 724 -29.07 -6.82 -2.50
N ASN A 725 -29.86 -6.18 -1.64
CA ASN A 725 -30.30 -6.78 -0.38
C ASN A 725 -31.55 -7.66 -0.52
N MET A 726 -32.25 -7.60 -1.65
CA MET A 726 -33.42 -8.43 -1.95
C MET A 726 -33.11 -9.93 -1.88
N LYS A 727 -34.11 -10.72 -1.47
CA LYS A 727 -34.11 -12.19 -1.45
C LYS A 727 -33.86 -12.77 -2.84
N GLU A 728 -33.25 -13.95 -2.92
CA GLU A 728 -32.87 -14.57 -4.20
C GLU A 728 -34.09 -14.96 -5.04
N THR A 729 -35.17 -15.41 -4.40
CA THR A 729 -36.42 -15.74 -5.09
C THR A 729 -37.07 -14.52 -5.73
N LYS A 730 -37.17 -13.40 -4.98
CA LYS A 730 -37.74 -12.14 -5.48
C LYS A 730 -36.88 -11.45 -6.55
N ILE A 731 -35.56 -11.45 -6.41
CA ILE A 731 -34.66 -10.74 -7.33
C ILE A 731 -34.68 -11.35 -8.74
N ARG A 732 -34.85 -12.67 -8.87
CA ARG A 732 -34.94 -13.36 -10.17
C ARG A 732 -36.13 -12.85 -10.98
N THR A 733 -37.32 -12.82 -10.38
CA THR A 733 -38.54 -12.28 -11.01
C THR A 733 -38.39 -10.79 -11.34
N CYS A 734 -37.80 -10.02 -10.42
CA CYS A 734 -37.60 -8.60 -10.62
C CYS A 734 -36.65 -8.28 -11.78
N ILE A 735 -35.54 -9.02 -11.92
CA ILE A 735 -34.61 -8.84 -13.05
C ILE A 735 -35.30 -9.15 -14.38
N GLN A 736 -36.11 -10.21 -14.45
CA GLN A 736 -36.86 -10.56 -15.66
C GLN A 736 -37.85 -9.47 -16.06
N GLN A 737 -38.53 -8.84 -15.10
CA GLN A 737 -39.46 -7.73 -15.37
C GLN A 737 -38.74 -6.44 -15.79
N LEU A 738 -37.58 -6.15 -15.20
CA LEU A 738 -36.86 -4.90 -15.42
C LEU A 738 -35.84 -4.95 -16.57
N ILE A 739 -35.62 -6.12 -17.20
CA ILE A 739 -34.67 -6.21 -18.32
C ILE A 739 -35.14 -5.41 -19.54
N ASP A 740 -36.44 -5.14 -19.66
CA ASP A 740 -37.01 -4.33 -20.74
C ASP A 740 -37.38 -2.90 -20.30
N ALA A 741 -36.85 -2.49 -19.15
CA ALA A 741 -36.93 -1.11 -18.69
C ALA A 741 -36.22 -0.12 -19.63
N PRO A 742 -36.48 1.20 -19.50
CA PRO A 742 -35.75 2.23 -20.23
C PRO A 742 -34.23 2.11 -20.10
N VAL A 743 -33.51 2.59 -21.13
CA VAL A 743 -32.07 2.37 -21.35
C VAL A 743 -31.25 2.44 -20.07
N SER A 744 -31.31 3.55 -19.34
CA SER A 744 -30.45 3.76 -18.17
C SER A 744 -30.76 2.79 -17.03
N LEU A 745 -32.04 2.43 -16.80
CA LEU A 745 -32.43 1.45 -15.79
C LEU A 745 -32.01 0.02 -16.20
N LYS A 746 -32.20 -0.33 -17.48
CA LYS A 746 -31.77 -1.62 -18.07
C LYS A 746 -30.28 -1.89 -17.86
N LYS A 747 -29.42 -0.88 -17.98
CA LYS A 747 -27.97 -1.01 -17.70
C LYS A 747 -27.68 -1.46 -16.28
N HIS A 748 -28.40 -0.91 -15.29
CA HIS A 748 -28.23 -1.31 -13.89
C HIS A 748 -28.70 -2.74 -13.65
N VAL A 749 -29.82 -3.13 -14.26
CA VAL A 749 -30.34 -4.50 -14.21
C VAL A 749 -29.36 -5.51 -14.80
N ILE A 750 -28.76 -5.21 -15.97
CA ILE A 750 -27.73 -6.03 -16.61
C ILE A 750 -26.54 -6.28 -15.66
N ARG A 751 -26.05 -5.24 -14.98
CA ARG A 751 -24.92 -5.35 -14.04
C ARG A 751 -25.28 -6.17 -12.79
N ILE A 752 -26.51 -6.08 -12.31
CA ILE A 752 -26.98 -6.83 -11.14
C ILE A 752 -27.21 -8.30 -11.49
N ALA A 753 -27.69 -8.59 -12.70
CA ALA A 753 -27.96 -9.95 -13.18
C ALA A 753 -26.74 -10.87 -13.04
N ILE A 754 -25.55 -10.40 -13.40
CA ILE A 754 -24.31 -11.17 -13.24
C ILE A 754 -24.02 -11.58 -11.80
N ASN A 755 -24.41 -10.77 -10.82
CA ASN A 755 -24.12 -11.04 -9.41
C ASN A 755 -25.21 -11.90 -8.73
N LYS A 756 -26.36 -12.09 -9.39
CA LYS A 756 -27.57 -12.63 -8.75
C LYS A 756 -28.20 -13.82 -9.48
N LEU A 757 -27.95 -13.98 -10.77
CA LEU A 757 -28.50 -15.07 -11.57
C LEU A 757 -27.47 -16.18 -11.77
N LYS A 758 -27.97 -17.39 -12.06
CA LYS A 758 -27.13 -18.50 -12.51
C LYS A 758 -26.66 -18.26 -13.93
N TYR A 759 -25.55 -18.90 -14.27
CA TYR A 759 -24.91 -18.73 -15.56
C TYR A 759 -25.83 -19.03 -16.75
N GLU A 760 -26.60 -20.14 -16.71
CA GLU A 760 -27.50 -20.53 -17.78
C GLU A 760 -28.64 -19.52 -17.99
N GLU A 761 -29.07 -18.87 -16.90
CA GLU A 761 -30.08 -17.82 -16.93
C GLU A 761 -29.52 -16.55 -17.54
N ILE A 762 -28.28 -16.19 -17.19
CA ILE A 762 -27.58 -15.02 -17.76
C ILE A 762 -27.45 -15.18 -19.28
N ILE A 763 -27.04 -16.35 -19.78
CA ILE A 763 -26.91 -16.59 -21.22
C ILE A 763 -28.24 -16.35 -21.94
N LYS A 764 -29.31 -16.98 -21.45
CA LYS A 764 -30.65 -16.87 -22.06
C LYS A 764 -31.14 -15.42 -22.04
N LEU A 765 -30.99 -14.75 -20.90
CA LEU A 765 -31.41 -13.37 -20.70
C LEU A 765 -30.63 -12.40 -21.61
N PHE A 766 -29.31 -12.48 -21.62
CA PHE A 766 -28.46 -11.56 -22.38
C PHE A 766 -28.54 -11.82 -23.89
N ARG A 767 -28.69 -13.07 -24.32
CA ARG A 767 -28.94 -13.40 -25.72
C ARG A 767 -30.25 -12.79 -26.22
N SER A 768 -31.33 -12.91 -25.43
CA SER A 768 -32.62 -12.29 -25.77
C SER A 768 -32.53 -10.76 -25.77
N ALA A 769 -31.92 -10.18 -24.72
CA ALA A 769 -31.74 -8.73 -24.61
C ALA A 769 -30.92 -8.14 -25.76
N TRP A 770 -29.89 -8.85 -26.24
CA TRP A 770 -29.08 -8.44 -27.38
C TRP A 770 -29.87 -8.44 -28.70
N LYS A 771 -30.65 -9.51 -28.95
CA LYS A 771 -31.49 -9.61 -30.15
C LYS A 771 -32.55 -8.51 -30.22
N ASN A 772 -33.09 -8.12 -29.07
CA ASN A 772 -34.19 -7.16 -28.99
C ASN A 772 -33.74 -5.70 -28.96
N THR A 773 -32.44 -5.40 -28.91
CA THR A 773 -31.96 -4.01 -28.76
C THR A 773 -31.03 -3.57 -29.90
N LYS A 774 -31.37 -2.43 -30.51
CA LYS A 774 -30.49 -1.69 -31.43
C LYS A 774 -29.74 -0.55 -30.74
N ILE A 775 -29.93 -0.38 -29.43
CA ILE A 775 -29.39 0.76 -28.68
C ILE A 775 -27.91 0.49 -28.36
N LYS A 776 -27.01 1.21 -29.04
CA LYS A 776 -25.55 1.07 -28.94
C LYS A 776 -25.03 1.01 -27.50
N SER A 777 -25.60 1.84 -26.62
CA SER A 777 -25.14 1.89 -25.23
C SER A 777 -25.58 0.70 -24.37
N ILE A 778 -26.70 0.03 -24.71
CA ILE A 778 -27.11 -1.24 -24.07
C ILE A 778 -26.25 -2.38 -24.58
N ARG A 779 -26.01 -2.43 -25.90
CA ARG A 779 -25.10 -3.40 -26.51
C ARG A 779 -23.71 -3.32 -25.86
N ALA A 780 -23.19 -2.11 -25.66
CA ALA A 780 -21.92 -1.90 -24.97
C ALA A 780 -21.90 -2.49 -23.55
N ASP A 781 -22.92 -2.20 -22.74
CA ASP A 781 -23.02 -2.74 -21.38
C ASP A 781 -23.17 -4.27 -21.39
N LEU A 782 -24.00 -4.85 -22.27
CA LEU A 782 -24.10 -6.31 -22.44
C LEU A 782 -22.75 -6.93 -22.80
N PHE A 783 -22.07 -6.38 -23.81
CA PHE A 783 -20.77 -6.86 -24.28
C PHE A 783 -19.72 -6.84 -23.18
N LYS A 784 -19.56 -5.68 -22.52
CA LYS A 784 -18.58 -5.48 -21.44
C LYS A 784 -18.87 -6.38 -20.24
N THR A 785 -20.14 -6.55 -19.90
CA THR A 785 -20.58 -7.34 -18.75
C THR A 785 -20.38 -8.84 -19.03
N THR A 786 -20.68 -9.33 -20.24
CA THR A 786 -20.35 -10.70 -20.67
C THR A 786 -18.84 -10.95 -20.75
N PHE A 787 -18.05 -9.99 -21.26
CA PHE A 787 -16.59 -10.08 -21.25
C PHE A 787 -16.04 -10.23 -19.82
N GLN A 788 -16.55 -9.44 -18.87
CA GLN A 788 -16.16 -9.55 -17.46
C GLN A 788 -16.57 -10.90 -16.85
N LEU A 789 -17.68 -11.49 -17.29
CA LEU A 789 -18.09 -12.82 -16.88
C LEU A 789 -17.09 -13.87 -17.38
N LEU A 790 -16.71 -13.80 -18.66
CA LEU A 790 -15.76 -14.71 -19.30
C LEU A 790 -14.40 -14.69 -18.59
N CYS A 791 -13.87 -13.50 -18.30
CA CYS A 791 -12.60 -13.34 -17.61
C CYS A 791 -12.59 -13.90 -16.17
N LYS A 792 -13.76 -14.14 -15.56
CA LYS A 792 -13.87 -14.67 -14.19
C LYS A 792 -14.06 -16.19 -14.15
N GLN A 793 -14.38 -16.84 -15.27
CA GLN A 793 -14.61 -18.28 -15.30
C GLN A 793 -13.29 -19.04 -15.32
N THR A 794 -13.29 -20.19 -14.65
CA THR A 794 -12.13 -21.10 -14.59
C THR A 794 -12.45 -22.49 -15.12
N ASP A 795 -13.73 -22.90 -15.12
CA ASP A 795 -14.15 -24.18 -15.65
C ASP A 795 -14.40 -24.12 -17.17
N VAL A 796 -13.91 -25.14 -17.89
CA VAL A 796 -13.96 -25.18 -19.36
C VAL A 796 -15.38 -25.08 -19.91
N PRO A 797 -16.40 -25.80 -19.40
CA PRO A 797 -17.76 -25.72 -19.94
C PRO A 797 -18.39 -24.32 -19.82
N SER A 798 -18.21 -23.63 -18.68
CA SER A 798 -18.70 -22.26 -18.53
C SER A 798 -17.93 -21.29 -19.41
N ILE A 799 -16.60 -21.45 -19.55
CA ILE A 799 -15.79 -20.64 -20.48
C ILE A 799 -16.35 -20.77 -21.90
N GLU A 800 -16.56 -21.99 -22.39
CA GLU A 800 -17.03 -22.25 -23.75
C GLU A 800 -18.40 -21.64 -24.02
N ALA A 801 -19.35 -21.78 -23.10
CA ALA A 801 -20.69 -21.29 -23.36
C ALA A 801 -20.83 -19.76 -23.12
N VAL A 802 -20.03 -19.13 -22.24
CA VAL A 802 -19.95 -17.65 -22.14
C VAL A 802 -19.29 -17.11 -23.40
N TRP A 803 -18.24 -17.79 -23.86
CA TRP A 803 -17.58 -17.47 -25.11
C TRP A 803 -18.54 -17.57 -26.30
N ALA A 804 -19.36 -18.62 -26.40
CA ALA A 804 -20.36 -18.74 -27.45
C ALA A 804 -21.36 -17.57 -27.46
N LEU A 805 -21.72 -17.02 -26.29
CA LEU A 805 -22.53 -15.82 -26.20
C LEU A 805 -21.77 -14.56 -26.67
N LEU A 806 -20.53 -14.39 -26.22
CA LEU A 806 -19.72 -13.22 -26.59
C LEU A 806 -19.35 -13.24 -28.08
N PHE A 807 -19.03 -14.41 -28.62
CA PHE A 807 -18.81 -14.66 -30.03
C PHE A 807 -20.04 -14.27 -30.86
N PHE A 808 -21.23 -14.72 -30.44
CA PHE A 808 -22.49 -14.29 -31.04
C PHE A 808 -22.67 -12.76 -31.04
N PHE A 809 -22.19 -12.06 -30.01
CA PHE A 809 -22.19 -10.60 -30.00
C PHE A 809 -21.20 -10.03 -31.03
N ILE A 810 -19.96 -10.53 -31.06
CA ILE A 810 -18.90 -10.08 -31.99
C ILE A 810 -19.35 -10.20 -33.45
N GLU A 811 -19.92 -11.34 -33.85
CA GLU A 811 -20.40 -11.59 -35.22
C GLU A 811 -21.55 -10.68 -35.66
N SER A 812 -22.20 -10.00 -34.71
CA SER A 812 -23.33 -9.10 -34.96
C SER A 812 -22.98 -7.62 -34.77
N LEU A 813 -21.70 -7.29 -34.56
CA LEU A 813 -21.25 -5.91 -34.44
C LEU A 813 -21.31 -5.20 -35.80
N THR A 814 -21.59 -3.89 -35.78
CA THR A 814 -21.54 -3.04 -36.96
C THR A 814 -20.35 -2.08 -36.90
N ASP A 815 -20.14 -1.33 -37.98
CA ASP A 815 -19.13 -0.26 -38.08
C ASP A 815 -19.40 0.96 -37.18
N THR A 816 -20.63 1.05 -36.65
CA THR A 816 -21.14 2.19 -35.91
C THR A 816 -21.40 1.86 -34.44
N GLU A 817 -20.59 1.03 -33.82
CA GLU A 817 -20.75 0.60 -32.42
C GLU A 817 -20.24 1.63 -31.39
N ASN A 818 -20.52 1.37 -30.12
CA ASN A 818 -20.02 2.20 -29.02
C ASN A 818 -18.51 1.96 -28.77
N THR A 819 -17.76 3.03 -28.49
CA THR A 819 -16.31 2.96 -28.22
C THR A 819 -15.93 2.06 -27.03
N ASP A 820 -16.83 1.82 -26.09
CA ASP A 820 -16.61 0.86 -25.00
C ASP A 820 -16.46 -0.59 -25.49
N ILE A 821 -17.14 -0.95 -26.60
CA ILE A 821 -16.96 -2.25 -27.24
C ILE A 821 -15.55 -2.33 -27.83
N TYR A 822 -15.11 -1.27 -28.53
CA TYR A 822 -13.78 -1.21 -29.12
C TYR A 822 -12.67 -1.33 -28.05
N ASN A 823 -12.81 -0.59 -26.96
CA ASN A 823 -11.93 -0.68 -25.79
C ASN A 823 -11.96 -2.04 -25.07
N THR A 824 -13.00 -2.84 -25.28
CA THR A 824 -13.11 -4.18 -24.69
C THR A 824 -12.44 -5.22 -25.58
N LEU A 825 -12.65 -5.14 -26.90
CA LEU A 825 -12.00 -5.98 -27.91
C LEU A 825 -10.47 -5.91 -27.87
N THR A 826 -9.90 -4.78 -27.42
CA THR A 826 -8.44 -4.64 -27.27
C THR A 826 -7.83 -5.43 -26.11
N LYS A 827 -8.63 -6.11 -25.28
CA LYS A 827 -8.19 -6.77 -24.03
C LYS A 827 -8.08 -8.29 -24.16
N ALA A 828 -7.62 -8.78 -25.32
CA ALA A 828 -7.50 -10.22 -25.59
C ALA A 828 -6.65 -10.96 -24.55
N ASN A 829 -5.61 -10.32 -24.00
CA ASN A 829 -4.75 -10.91 -22.97
C ASN A 829 -5.47 -11.30 -21.66
N LYS A 830 -6.66 -10.74 -21.37
CA LYS A 830 -7.44 -11.03 -20.16
C LYS A 830 -8.38 -12.22 -20.28
N VAL A 831 -8.57 -12.76 -21.48
CA VAL A 831 -9.51 -13.85 -21.76
C VAL A 831 -8.87 -15.21 -21.40
N PRO A 832 -9.64 -16.24 -21.00
CA PRO A 832 -9.10 -17.57 -20.75
C PRO A 832 -8.34 -18.15 -21.95
N LEU A 833 -7.29 -18.94 -21.69
CA LEU A 833 -6.37 -19.46 -22.71
C LEU A 833 -7.08 -20.21 -23.86
N SER A 834 -8.09 -21.02 -23.54
CA SER A 834 -8.80 -21.87 -24.51
C SER A 834 -9.52 -21.11 -25.62
N VAL A 835 -9.89 -19.84 -25.40
CA VAL A 835 -10.63 -19.03 -26.39
C VAL A 835 -9.87 -17.75 -26.78
N LYS A 836 -8.65 -17.57 -26.24
CA LYS A 836 -7.86 -16.34 -26.37
C LYS A 836 -7.44 -16.06 -27.81
N ALA A 837 -6.95 -17.08 -28.53
CA ALA A 837 -6.53 -16.95 -29.92
C ALA A 837 -7.71 -16.56 -30.82
N GLU A 838 -8.85 -17.24 -30.68
CA GLU A 838 -10.05 -16.94 -31.46
C GLU A 838 -10.63 -15.55 -31.12
N TYR A 839 -10.67 -15.18 -29.83
CA TYR A 839 -11.09 -13.83 -29.41
C TYR A 839 -10.23 -12.75 -30.08
N TRP A 840 -8.91 -12.93 -30.06
CA TRP A 840 -7.96 -12.01 -30.69
C TRP A 840 -8.20 -11.94 -32.21
N LYS A 841 -8.26 -13.08 -32.89
CA LYS A 841 -8.52 -13.17 -34.34
C LYS A 841 -9.78 -12.40 -34.74
N ARG A 842 -10.89 -12.66 -34.06
CA ARG A 842 -12.17 -12.00 -34.32
C ARG A 842 -12.13 -10.50 -34.04
N SER A 843 -11.41 -10.10 -33.00
CA SER A 843 -11.19 -8.67 -32.69
C SER A 843 -10.40 -7.97 -33.79
N VAL A 844 -9.31 -8.59 -34.28
CA VAL A 844 -8.51 -8.04 -35.39
C VAL A 844 -9.35 -7.93 -36.66
N LEU A 845 -10.05 -8.99 -37.04
CA LEU A 845 -10.91 -9.00 -38.22
C LEU A 845 -11.96 -7.89 -38.13
N PHE A 846 -12.62 -7.74 -36.98
CA PHE A 846 -13.58 -6.65 -36.78
C PHE A 846 -12.96 -5.27 -37.03
N PHE A 847 -11.81 -4.97 -36.43
CA PHE A 847 -11.16 -3.67 -36.60
C PHE A 847 -10.64 -3.43 -38.03
N LYS A 848 -10.27 -4.48 -38.78
CA LYS A 848 -9.87 -4.36 -40.19
C LYS A 848 -11.03 -3.94 -41.10
N HIS A 849 -12.24 -4.40 -40.82
CA HIS A 849 -13.43 -4.09 -41.62
C HIS A 849 -14.05 -2.71 -41.29
N LEU A 850 -13.54 -1.99 -40.28
CA LEU A 850 -14.02 -0.64 -39.97
C LEU A 850 -13.60 0.38 -41.05
N PRO A 851 -14.41 1.42 -41.30
CA PRO A 851 -14.02 2.52 -42.18
C PRO A 851 -12.79 3.27 -41.64
N SER A 852 -11.88 3.63 -42.57
CA SER A 852 -10.64 4.38 -42.31
C SER A 852 -10.90 5.65 -41.49
N SER A 853 -10.63 5.59 -40.18
CA SER A 853 -10.69 6.71 -39.26
C SER A 853 -9.42 6.76 -38.40
N SER A 854 -9.03 7.95 -37.92
CA SER A 854 -7.83 8.13 -37.07
C SER A 854 -7.84 7.23 -35.82
N ASN A 855 -9.02 6.92 -35.28
CA ASN A 855 -9.20 6.07 -34.10
C ASN A 855 -9.10 4.56 -34.40
N GLN A 856 -9.49 4.11 -35.59
CA GLN A 856 -9.43 2.69 -35.96
C GLN A 856 -8.01 2.15 -35.88
N ARG A 857 -7.03 2.88 -36.43
CA ARG A 857 -5.62 2.47 -36.44
C ARG A 857 -5.08 2.26 -35.03
N SER A 858 -5.44 3.13 -34.09
CA SER A 858 -5.05 3.00 -32.67
C SER A 858 -5.61 1.71 -32.04
N TYR A 859 -6.87 1.38 -32.30
CA TYR A 859 -7.48 0.16 -31.75
C TYR A 859 -6.90 -1.10 -32.39
N LEU A 860 -6.72 -1.10 -33.70
CA LEU A 860 -6.12 -2.20 -34.44
C LEU A 860 -4.71 -2.51 -33.91
N GLN A 861 -3.85 -1.50 -33.76
CA GLN A 861 -2.51 -1.66 -33.19
C GLN A 861 -2.54 -2.26 -31.77
N LYS A 862 -3.42 -1.75 -30.89
CA LYS A 862 -3.57 -2.28 -29.53
C LYS A 862 -3.95 -3.77 -29.52
N VAL A 863 -4.84 -4.18 -30.41
CA VAL A 863 -5.27 -5.59 -30.50
C VAL A 863 -4.17 -6.45 -31.10
N LEU A 864 -3.56 -6.02 -32.21
CA LEU A 864 -2.46 -6.71 -32.87
C LEU A 864 -1.34 -7.01 -31.87
N TYR A 865 -0.83 -5.98 -31.18
CA TYR A 865 0.30 -6.13 -30.26
C TYR A 865 -0.06 -6.86 -28.96
N SER A 866 -1.34 -7.04 -28.65
CA SER A 866 -1.74 -7.89 -27.52
C SER A 866 -1.35 -9.36 -27.71
N ALA A 867 -1.20 -9.82 -28.95
CA ALA A 867 -0.76 -11.19 -29.25
C ALA A 867 0.67 -11.50 -28.79
N LYS A 868 1.53 -10.49 -28.55
CA LYS A 868 2.89 -10.71 -27.99
C LYS A 868 2.88 -11.62 -26.75
N PHE A 869 1.85 -11.49 -25.92
CA PHE A 869 1.75 -12.25 -24.68
C PHE A 869 1.35 -13.72 -24.86
N PHE A 870 0.81 -14.09 -26.02
CA PHE A 870 0.23 -15.42 -26.27
C PHE A 870 0.44 -15.92 -27.71
N ALA A 871 1.46 -15.44 -28.42
CA ALA A 871 1.70 -15.78 -29.81
C ALA A 871 1.94 -17.28 -30.04
N GLU A 872 2.31 -18.02 -29.00
CA GLU A 872 2.49 -19.47 -28.99
C GLU A 872 1.21 -20.29 -29.24
N ILE A 873 0.01 -19.71 -29.03
CA ILE A 873 -1.27 -20.39 -29.25
C ILE A 873 -2.04 -19.89 -30.48
N VAL A 874 -1.45 -18.98 -31.25
CA VAL A 874 -2.05 -18.46 -32.49
C VAL A 874 -1.46 -19.22 -33.68
N ASP A 875 -2.30 -19.69 -34.60
CA ASP A 875 -1.84 -20.41 -35.78
C ASP A 875 -1.06 -19.51 -36.77
N THR A 876 -0.07 -20.11 -37.43
CA THR A 876 0.87 -19.41 -38.31
C THR A 876 0.18 -18.75 -39.50
N GLU A 877 -0.85 -19.38 -40.08
CA GLU A 877 -1.57 -18.81 -41.23
C GLU A 877 -2.29 -17.53 -40.82
N THR A 878 -3.03 -17.56 -39.71
CA THR A 878 -3.74 -16.39 -39.19
C THR A 878 -2.76 -15.26 -38.85
N LEU A 879 -1.60 -15.55 -38.27
CA LEU A 879 -0.56 -14.55 -38.03
C LEU A 879 -0.04 -13.93 -39.34
N ALA A 880 0.29 -14.76 -40.33
CA ALA A 880 0.82 -14.32 -41.62
C ALA A 880 -0.19 -13.43 -42.36
N ASP A 881 -1.43 -13.89 -42.51
CA ASP A 881 -2.53 -13.13 -43.12
C ASP A 881 -2.71 -11.77 -42.44
N ILE A 882 -2.59 -11.74 -41.10
CA ILE A 882 -2.81 -10.53 -40.35
C ILE A 882 -1.65 -9.52 -40.49
N ILE A 883 -0.41 -9.99 -40.40
CA ILE A 883 0.81 -9.18 -40.37
C ILE A 883 1.17 -8.67 -41.76
N LEU A 884 1.05 -9.50 -42.80
CA LEU A 884 1.55 -9.18 -44.14
C LEU A 884 0.65 -8.20 -44.90
N GLU A 885 -0.65 -8.17 -44.64
CA GLU A 885 -1.64 -7.40 -45.40
C GLU A 885 -1.30 -5.90 -45.52
N ASN A 886 -0.67 -5.29 -44.51
CA ASN A 886 -0.34 -3.84 -44.49
C ASN A 886 1.15 -3.52 -44.28
N LEU A 887 2.03 -4.51 -44.44
CA LEU A 887 3.42 -4.40 -44.01
C LEU A 887 4.15 -3.16 -44.59
N LYS A 888 4.02 -2.91 -45.90
CA LYS A 888 4.66 -1.76 -46.56
C LYS A 888 4.16 -0.42 -46.00
N CYS A 889 2.86 -0.31 -45.80
CA CYS A 889 2.23 0.91 -45.27
C CYS A 889 2.67 1.17 -43.82
N ASP A 890 2.79 0.13 -42.99
CA ASP A 890 3.23 0.25 -41.60
C ASP A 890 4.71 0.64 -41.49
N ILE A 891 5.58 0.10 -42.35
CA ILE A 891 7.00 0.50 -42.43
C ILE A 891 7.12 1.97 -42.85
N LEU A 892 6.46 2.39 -43.94
CA LEU A 892 6.54 3.77 -44.45
C LEU A 892 6.01 4.83 -43.49
N SER A 893 5.04 4.45 -42.64
CA SER A 893 4.48 5.32 -41.62
C SER A 893 5.27 5.31 -40.31
N MET A 894 6.33 4.50 -40.20
CA MET A 894 7.07 4.24 -38.96
C MET A 894 6.17 3.79 -37.80
N GLY A 895 4.99 3.23 -38.12
CA GLY A 895 4.02 2.72 -37.15
C GLY A 895 4.19 1.23 -36.85
N PHE A 896 5.19 0.59 -37.46
CA PHE A 896 5.53 -0.81 -37.33
C PHE A 896 6.28 -1.08 -36.02
N ASP A 897 5.71 -1.94 -35.17
CA ASP A 897 6.38 -2.41 -33.95
C ASP A 897 7.40 -3.50 -34.31
N THR A 898 8.66 -3.10 -34.34
CA THR A 898 9.81 -3.97 -34.70
C THR A 898 10.02 -5.13 -33.73
N ASP A 899 9.30 -5.17 -32.61
CA ASP A 899 9.38 -6.24 -31.61
C ASP A 899 8.26 -7.28 -31.71
N PHE A 900 7.18 -6.96 -32.45
CA PHE A 900 6.06 -7.88 -32.63
C PHE A 900 6.40 -9.11 -33.48
N ILE A 901 6.96 -8.92 -34.67
CA ILE A 901 7.32 -10.03 -35.55
C ILE A 901 8.36 -10.96 -34.90
N PRO A 902 9.47 -10.47 -34.30
CA PRO A 902 10.40 -11.30 -33.56
C PRO A 902 9.74 -12.14 -32.47
N THR A 903 8.86 -11.54 -31.66
CA THR A 903 8.11 -12.27 -30.63
C THR A 903 7.27 -13.39 -31.24
N CYS A 904 6.58 -13.13 -32.35
CA CYS A 904 5.78 -14.14 -33.04
C CYS A 904 6.62 -15.30 -33.57
N ILE A 905 7.80 -15.05 -34.15
CA ILE A 905 8.67 -16.10 -34.69
C ILE A 905 9.24 -16.97 -33.56
N LEU A 906 9.65 -16.33 -32.46
CA LEU A 906 10.32 -16.99 -31.34
C LEU A 906 9.37 -17.71 -30.38
N SER A 907 8.09 -17.36 -30.37
CA SER A 907 7.07 -18.01 -29.53
C SER A 907 6.60 -19.34 -30.15
N THR A 908 7.51 -20.31 -30.31
CA THR A 908 7.20 -21.62 -30.90
C THR A 908 7.83 -22.77 -30.12
N ASN A 909 7.13 -23.90 -30.05
CA ASN A 909 7.60 -25.08 -29.31
C ASN A 909 8.40 -26.05 -30.19
N THR A 910 8.34 -25.92 -31.52
CA THR A 910 9.03 -26.82 -32.45
C THR A 910 9.81 -26.05 -33.50
N MET A 911 10.96 -26.60 -33.91
CA MET A 911 11.76 -26.00 -34.98
C MET A 911 10.98 -25.93 -36.31
N LYS A 912 10.12 -26.92 -36.58
CA LYS A 912 9.26 -26.93 -37.78
C LYS A 912 8.33 -25.71 -37.82
N GLU A 913 7.66 -25.41 -36.71
CA GLU A 913 6.79 -24.24 -36.61
C GLU A 913 7.58 -22.93 -36.65
N CYS A 914 8.73 -22.87 -35.98
CA CYS A 914 9.62 -21.70 -36.02
C CYS A 914 10.06 -21.38 -37.46
N ILE A 915 10.47 -22.42 -38.22
CA ILE A 915 10.82 -22.30 -39.65
C ILE A 915 9.61 -21.89 -40.48
N GLN A 916 8.44 -22.45 -40.24
CA GLN A 916 7.21 -22.07 -40.95
C GLN A 916 6.86 -20.59 -40.70
N ARG A 917 7.00 -20.09 -39.47
CA ARG A 917 6.80 -18.66 -39.16
C ARG A 917 7.87 -17.78 -39.81
N TYR A 918 9.11 -18.23 -39.88
CA TYR A 918 10.14 -17.55 -40.66
C TYR A 918 9.74 -17.45 -42.14
N ASP A 919 9.41 -18.58 -42.78
CA ASP A 919 9.13 -18.63 -44.22
C ASP A 919 7.85 -17.84 -44.57
N LYS A 920 6.83 -17.87 -43.72
CA LYS A 920 5.54 -17.19 -43.96
C LYS A 920 5.44 -15.75 -43.47
N ILE A 921 6.29 -15.32 -42.53
CA ILE A 921 6.16 -13.98 -41.91
C ILE A 921 7.45 -13.18 -42.07
N PHE A 922 8.58 -13.74 -41.64
CA PHE A 922 9.84 -12.99 -41.58
C PHE A 922 10.46 -12.79 -42.96
N LEU A 923 10.53 -13.84 -43.77
CA LEU A 923 11.14 -13.78 -45.10
C LEU A 923 10.45 -12.74 -46.00
N PRO A 924 9.10 -12.68 -46.12
CA PRO A 924 8.42 -11.62 -46.86
C PRO A 924 8.73 -10.20 -46.35
N MET A 925 8.96 -10.05 -45.04
CA MET A 925 9.36 -8.78 -44.45
C MET A 925 10.79 -8.40 -44.84
N MET A 926 11.72 -9.35 -44.78
CA MET A 926 13.10 -9.16 -45.20
C MET A 926 13.19 -8.82 -46.69
N GLU A 927 12.47 -9.56 -47.54
CA GLU A 927 12.36 -9.28 -48.97
C GLU A 927 11.86 -7.86 -49.25
N THR A 928 10.85 -7.43 -48.51
CA THR A 928 10.35 -6.06 -48.59
C THR A 928 11.42 -5.03 -48.19
N CYS A 929 12.12 -5.24 -47.08
CA CYS A 929 13.18 -4.35 -46.62
C CYS A 929 14.35 -4.26 -47.59
N VAL A 930 14.82 -5.38 -48.13
CA VAL A 930 15.93 -5.43 -49.09
C VAL A 930 15.54 -4.82 -50.43
N THR A 931 14.32 -5.07 -50.91
CA THR A 931 13.80 -4.46 -52.15
C THR A 931 13.83 -2.93 -52.10
N TYR A 932 13.62 -2.36 -50.92
CA TYR A 932 13.55 -0.91 -50.71
C TYR A 932 14.69 -0.35 -49.85
N TRP A 933 15.83 -1.05 -49.83
CA TRP A 933 16.98 -0.79 -48.94
C TRP A 933 17.49 0.65 -48.98
N ASP A 934 17.41 1.31 -50.14
CA ASP A 934 17.95 2.65 -50.37
C ASP A 934 16.93 3.79 -50.25
N ILE A 935 15.67 3.49 -49.90
CA ILE A 935 14.65 4.53 -49.74
C ILE A 935 14.90 5.37 -48.50
N LYS A 936 15.02 6.70 -48.69
CA LYS A 936 15.16 7.70 -47.63
C LYS A 936 13.85 8.42 -47.34
N LYS A 937 13.63 8.72 -46.05
CA LYS A 937 12.62 9.70 -45.58
C LYS A 937 13.21 10.45 -44.40
N TYR A 938 13.10 11.78 -44.41
CA TYR A 938 13.73 12.66 -43.40
C TYR A 938 15.23 12.38 -43.22
N ASN A 939 15.95 12.15 -44.32
CA ASN A 939 17.39 11.78 -44.36
C ASN A 939 17.77 10.43 -43.73
N ASN A 940 16.82 9.62 -43.28
CA ASN A 940 17.07 8.27 -42.75
C ASN A 940 16.66 7.19 -43.75
N TYR A 941 17.45 6.11 -43.83
CA TYR A 941 17.13 4.91 -44.62
C TYR A 941 16.11 4.05 -43.84
N ILE A 942 14.81 4.29 -44.05
CA ILE A 942 13.74 3.69 -43.21
C ILE A 942 13.82 2.17 -43.18
N TYR A 943 13.99 1.55 -44.35
CA TYR A 943 13.98 0.09 -44.45
C TYR A 943 15.21 -0.55 -43.82
N ARG A 944 16.38 0.09 -43.90
CA ARG A 944 17.59 -0.33 -43.17
C ARG A 944 17.40 -0.26 -41.66
N GLU A 945 16.78 0.83 -41.19
CA GLU A 945 16.51 1.05 -39.77
C GLU A 945 15.51 0.02 -39.22
N VAL A 946 14.40 -0.22 -39.92
CA VAL A 946 13.41 -1.24 -39.53
C VAL A 946 14.04 -2.63 -39.54
N PHE A 947 14.83 -2.97 -40.56
CA PHE A 947 15.51 -4.26 -40.65
C PHE A 947 16.47 -4.44 -39.47
N GLY A 948 17.34 -3.47 -39.20
CA GLY A 948 18.29 -3.50 -38.08
C GLY A 948 17.62 -3.59 -36.71
N ARG A 949 16.58 -2.78 -36.46
CA ARG A 949 15.81 -2.83 -35.19
C ARG A 949 15.09 -4.16 -34.99
N THR A 950 14.58 -4.76 -36.07
CA THR A 950 13.89 -6.06 -36.00
C THR A 950 14.87 -7.20 -35.69
N LEU A 951 16.07 -7.18 -36.30
CA LEU A 951 17.15 -8.11 -35.96
C LEU A 951 17.64 -7.95 -34.52
N SER A 952 17.79 -6.71 -34.06
CA SER A 952 18.11 -6.40 -32.66
C SER A 952 17.08 -6.99 -31.69
N SER A 953 15.79 -6.78 -31.97
CA SER A 953 14.70 -7.34 -31.15
C SER A 953 14.66 -8.88 -31.19
N LEU A 954 15.00 -9.51 -32.32
CA LEU A 954 15.10 -10.98 -32.39
C LEU A 954 16.15 -11.52 -31.42
N CYS A 955 17.29 -10.84 -31.28
CA CYS A 955 18.33 -11.20 -30.31
C CYS A 955 17.87 -10.93 -28.86
N TYR A 956 17.29 -9.74 -28.61
CA TYR A 956 16.79 -9.35 -27.29
C TYR A 956 15.74 -10.34 -26.75
N ASN A 957 14.85 -10.81 -27.62
CA ASN A 957 13.79 -11.73 -27.26
C ASN A 957 14.26 -13.18 -27.02
N ILE A 958 15.54 -13.49 -27.20
CA ILE A 958 16.10 -14.77 -26.75
C ILE A 958 15.99 -14.89 -25.23
N GLN A 959 16.30 -13.82 -24.49
CA GLN A 959 16.13 -13.79 -23.03
C GLN A 959 14.65 -13.87 -22.64
N HIS A 960 13.83 -12.97 -23.21
CA HIS A 960 12.47 -12.70 -22.72
C HIS A 960 11.36 -13.58 -23.31
N VAL A 961 11.60 -14.22 -24.45
CA VAL A 961 10.65 -15.15 -25.09
C VAL A 961 11.20 -16.55 -25.04
N VAL A 962 12.41 -16.79 -25.58
CA VAL A 962 12.92 -18.16 -25.73
C VAL A 962 13.27 -18.78 -24.38
N LEU A 963 14.16 -18.15 -23.62
CA LEU A 963 14.61 -18.71 -22.34
C LEU A 963 13.52 -18.57 -21.26
N ALA A 964 12.82 -17.44 -21.21
CA ALA A 964 11.76 -17.20 -20.22
C ALA A 964 10.55 -18.15 -20.37
N LYS A 965 10.10 -18.39 -21.61
CA LYS A 965 8.94 -19.27 -21.89
C LYS A 965 9.34 -20.69 -22.29
N GLN A 966 10.63 -21.02 -22.32
CA GLN A 966 11.16 -22.33 -22.70
C GLN A 966 10.79 -22.74 -24.13
N MET A 967 10.85 -21.78 -25.06
CA MET A 967 10.63 -22.03 -26.48
C MET A 967 11.85 -22.69 -27.11
N ILE A 968 11.71 -23.17 -28.35
CA ILE A 968 12.81 -23.77 -29.09
C ILE A 968 13.92 -22.74 -29.38
N ILE A 969 15.18 -23.13 -29.19
CA ILE A 969 16.32 -22.27 -29.56
C ILE A 969 16.40 -22.18 -31.10
N PRO A 970 16.31 -20.99 -31.71
CA PRO A 970 15.98 -20.80 -33.12
C PRO A 970 17.21 -20.78 -34.06
N ASP A 971 18.20 -21.65 -33.86
CA ASP A 971 19.44 -21.68 -34.66
C ASP A 971 19.19 -21.79 -36.17
N GLY A 972 18.22 -22.62 -36.59
CA GLY A 972 17.85 -22.80 -37.99
C GLY A 972 17.34 -21.51 -38.64
N VAL A 973 16.62 -20.68 -37.89
CA VAL A 973 16.13 -19.38 -38.36
C VAL A 973 17.28 -18.38 -38.46
N PHE A 974 18.14 -18.30 -37.45
CA PHE A 974 19.31 -17.41 -37.49
C PHE A 974 20.25 -17.72 -38.66
N ASN A 975 20.46 -19.01 -38.99
CA ASN A 975 21.23 -19.45 -40.15
C ASN A 975 20.58 -19.03 -41.48
N LYS A 976 19.26 -19.24 -41.63
CA LYS A 976 18.52 -18.80 -42.82
C LYS A 976 18.63 -17.29 -43.03
N ILE A 977 18.53 -16.50 -41.95
CA ILE A 977 18.71 -15.05 -42.01
C ILE A 977 20.14 -14.69 -42.44
N LEU A 978 21.16 -15.34 -41.87
CA LEU A 978 22.56 -15.10 -42.26
C LEU A 978 22.78 -15.33 -43.76
N LYS A 979 22.36 -16.50 -44.26
CA LYS A 979 22.47 -16.84 -45.69
C LYS A 979 21.74 -15.84 -46.59
N TYR A 980 20.58 -15.36 -46.14
CA TYR A 980 19.83 -14.36 -46.89
C TYR A 980 20.58 -13.02 -46.94
N ILE A 981 21.10 -12.53 -45.81
CA ILE A 981 21.85 -11.26 -45.76
C ILE A 981 23.11 -11.37 -46.63
N GLU A 982 23.84 -12.49 -46.56
CA GLU A 982 25.03 -12.75 -47.39
C GLU A 982 24.73 -12.80 -48.89
N GLN A 983 23.57 -13.32 -49.27
CA GLN A 983 23.17 -13.45 -50.67
C GLN A 983 22.73 -12.11 -51.29
N TYR A 984 22.06 -11.25 -50.52
CA TYR A 984 21.35 -10.10 -51.08
C TYR A 984 21.93 -8.72 -50.69
N LEU A 985 22.79 -8.63 -49.68
CA LEU A 985 23.42 -7.35 -49.30
C LEU A 985 24.94 -7.36 -49.62
N PRO A 986 25.46 -6.33 -50.29
CA PRO A 986 26.90 -6.20 -50.54
C PRO A 986 27.72 -6.17 -49.25
N GLU A 987 28.75 -7.03 -49.17
CA GLU A 987 29.56 -7.19 -47.96
C GLU A 987 30.33 -5.92 -47.59
N GLU A 988 30.85 -5.18 -48.57
CA GLU A 988 31.65 -3.97 -48.34
C GLU A 988 30.83 -2.86 -47.66
N GLU A 989 29.57 -2.67 -48.08
CA GLU A 989 28.69 -1.63 -47.52
C GLU A 989 28.04 -2.04 -46.19
N ASN A 990 27.92 -3.35 -45.93
CA ASN A 990 27.15 -3.90 -44.82
C ASN A 990 27.99 -4.76 -43.88
N TYR A 991 29.32 -4.62 -43.91
CA TYR A 991 30.26 -5.44 -43.14
C TYR A 991 29.89 -5.56 -41.65
N VAL A 992 29.57 -4.43 -41.00
CA VAL A 992 29.20 -4.40 -39.58
C VAL A 992 27.93 -5.22 -39.33
N LEU A 993 26.89 -5.08 -40.15
CA LEU A 993 25.64 -5.82 -40.03
C LEU A 993 25.86 -7.32 -40.24
N LEU A 994 26.60 -7.70 -41.28
CA LEU A 994 26.93 -9.09 -41.61
C LEU A 994 27.71 -9.76 -40.48
N ARG A 995 28.76 -9.10 -39.96
CA ARG A 995 29.55 -9.66 -38.84
C ARG A 995 28.74 -9.71 -37.55
N THR A 996 27.94 -8.67 -37.26
CA THR A 996 27.00 -8.68 -36.11
C THR A 996 26.09 -9.91 -36.16
N TRP A 997 25.52 -10.21 -37.33
CA TRP A 997 24.61 -11.34 -37.50
C TRP A 997 25.33 -12.70 -37.52
N LYS A 998 26.50 -12.79 -38.17
CA LYS A 998 27.34 -14.01 -38.17
C LYS A 998 27.67 -14.45 -36.75
N PHE A 999 28.12 -13.51 -35.92
CA PHE A 999 28.41 -13.79 -34.51
C PHE A 999 27.14 -14.01 -33.68
N SER A 1000 26.03 -13.34 -33.99
CA SER A 1000 24.73 -13.61 -33.35
C SER A 1000 24.27 -15.05 -33.62
N TYR A 1001 24.33 -15.52 -34.87
CA TYR A 1001 24.06 -16.92 -35.22
C TYR A 1001 24.99 -17.86 -34.48
N LYS A 1002 26.30 -17.57 -34.45
CA LYS A 1002 27.28 -18.41 -33.73
C LYS A 1002 26.96 -18.51 -32.25
N LEU A 1003 26.60 -17.41 -31.61
CA LEU A 1003 26.21 -17.39 -30.20
C LEU A 1003 24.98 -18.27 -29.95
N ILE A 1004 23.95 -18.18 -30.79
CA ILE A 1004 22.74 -19.03 -30.70
C ILE A 1004 23.07 -20.51 -30.93
N GLU A 1005 23.95 -20.82 -31.88
CA GLU A 1005 24.43 -22.18 -32.14
C GLU A 1005 25.13 -22.76 -30.91
N ILE A 1006 26.02 -21.98 -30.27
CA ILE A 1006 26.71 -22.37 -29.02
C ILE A 1006 25.70 -22.59 -27.88
N ILE A 1007 24.76 -21.66 -27.70
CA ILE A 1007 23.70 -21.77 -26.69
C ILE A 1007 22.87 -23.04 -26.91
N LYS A 1008 22.53 -23.38 -28.15
CA LYS A 1008 21.79 -24.61 -28.48
C LYS A 1008 22.60 -25.88 -28.20
N LEU A 1009 23.88 -25.92 -28.57
CA LEU A 1009 24.72 -27.10 -28.36
C LEU A 1009 24.86 -27.44 -26.88
N LYS A 1010 24.89 -26.41 -26.03
CA LYS A 1010 25.08 -26.58 -24.60
C LYS A 1010 23.76 -26.65 -23.81
N SER A 1011 22.61 -26.27 -24.37
CA SER A 1011 21.32 -26.27 -23.67
C SER A 1011 20.86 -27.65 -23.18
N ASN A 1012 21.28 -28.73 -23.83
CA ASN A 1012 21.01 -30.10 -23.38
C ASN A 1012 21.75 -30.45 -22.08
N ALA A 1013 22.87 -29.80 -21.78
CA ALA A 1013 23.64 -29.99 -20.54
C ALA A 1013 23.15 -29.09 -19.39
N TRP A 1014 22.23 -28.15 -19.65
CA TRP A 1014 21.84 -27.08 -18.73
C TRP A 1014 20.46 -27.27 -18.08
N ASN A 1015 19.79 -28.39 -18.37
CA ASN A 1015 18.43 -28.68 -17.89
C ASN A 1015 18.35 -29.05 -16.39
N GLU A 1016 19.47 -29.14 -15.68
CA GLU A 1016 19.53 -29.48 -14.25
C GLU A 1016 19.67 -28.26 -13.30
N MET A 1017 19.83 -27.04 -13.84
CA MET A 1017 20.02 -25.84 -13.02
C MET A 1017 18.72 -25.14 -12.63
N ASP A 1018 18.63 -24.72 -11.36
CA ASP A 1018 17.46 -24.05 -10.78
C ASP A 1018 17.21 -22.67 -11.40
N ARG A 1019 15.98 -22.46 -11.90
CA ARG A 1019 15.57 -21.29 -12.73
C ARG A 1019 14.88 -20.19 -11.91
N GLU A 1020 15.36 -19.92 -10.69
CA GLU A 1020 14.68 -19.02 -9.75
C GLU A 1020 14.72 -17.54 -10.17
N ASN A 1021 15.78 -17.12 -10.90
CA ASN A 1021 15.93 -15.77 -11.47
C ASN A 1021 16.32 -15.84 -12.96
N LEU A 1022 15.45 -15.30 -13.83
CA LEU A 1022 15.67 -15.30 -15.28
C LEU A 1022 16.94 -14.56 -15.68
N ASN A 1023 17.30 -13.47 -15.00
CA ASN A 1023 18.50 -12.69 -15.32
C ASN A 1023 19.76 -13.47 -14.93
N ASP A 1024 19.77 -14.14 -13.78
CA ASP A 1024 20.92 -14.94 -13.35
C ASP A 1024 21.10 -16.16 -14.24
N TYR A 1025 20.01 -16.85 -14.56
CA TYR A 1025 20.03 -17.97 -15.51
C TYR A 1025 20.53 -17.53 -16.90
N TYR A 1026 20.05 -16.39 -17.39
CA TYR A 1026 20.53 -15.80 -18.65
C TYR A 1026 22.02 -15.47 -18.59
N ASN A 1027 22.47 -14.82 -17.51
CA ASN A 1027 23.86 -14.45 -17.32
C ASN A 1027 24.78 -15.67 -17.27
N ILE A 1028 24.35 -16.77 -16.65
CA ILE A 1028 25.10 -18.04 -16.63
C ILE A 1028 25.20 -18.63 -18.03
N VAL A 1029 24.07 -18.78 -18.73
CA VAL A 1029 24.01 -19.32 -20.10
C VAL A 1029 24.92 -18.53 -21.04
N ILE A 1030 24.84 -17.21 -20.98
CA ILE A 1030 25.67 -16.31 -21.79
C ILE A 1030 27.14 -16.40 -21.38
N SER A 1031 27.48 -16.33 -20.09
CA SER A 1031 28.87 -16.42 -19.62
C SER A 1031 29.56 -17.71 -20.05
N MET A 1032 28.82 -18.82 -20.13
CA MET A 1032 29.34 -20.10 -20.61
C MET A 1032 29.50 -20.16 -22.14
N ALA A 1033 28.74 -19.37 -22.89
CA ALA A 1033 28.79 -19.34 -24.35
C ALA A 1033 29.87 -18.38 -24.89
N LEU A 1034 30.13 -17.27 -24.19
CA LEU A 1034 30.99 -16.20 -24.67
C LEU A 1034 32.46 -16.56 -24.94
N PRO A 1035 33.14 -17.45 -24.17
CA PRO A 1035 34.51 -17.84 -24.50
C PRO A 1035 34.65 -18.44 -25.91
N GLN A 1036 33.73 -19.35 -26.27
CA GLN A 1036 33.71 -19.96 -27.62
C GLN A 1036 33.32 -18.96 -28.70
N LEU A 1037 32.53 -17.94 -28.36
CA LEU A 1037 32.26 -16.84 -29.28
C LEU A 1037 33.51 -16.00 -29.51
N GLY A 1038 34.31 -15.75 -28.46
CA GLY A 1038 35.59 -15.04 -28.56
C GLY A 1038 36.58 -15.75 -29.47
N ASP A 1039 36.70 -17.08 -29.37
CA ASP A 1039 37.54 -17.89 -30.27
C ASP A 1039 37.12 -17.72 -31.74
N GLU A 1040 35.79 -17.70 -32.01
CA GLU A 1040 35.28 -17.49 -33.37
C GLU A 1040 35.52 -16.05 -33.85
N ILE A 1041 35.39 -15.05 -32.97
CA ILE A 1041 35.70 -13.65 -33.29
C ILE A 1041 37.18 -13.51 -33.65
N GLN A 1042 38.08 -14.11 -32.87
CA GLN A 1042 39.52 -14.11 -33.12
C GLN A 1042 39.87 -14.77 -34.46
N LYS A 1043 39.25 -15.91 -34.76
CA LYS A 1043 39.40 -16.58 -36.04
C LYS A 1043 38.92 -15.71 -37.20
N CYS A 1044 37.73 -15.12 -37.07
CA CYS A 1044 37.15 -14.23 -38.07
C CYS A 1044 38.01 -12.97 -38.28
N LEU A 1045 38.57 -12.40 -37.22
CA LEU A 1045 39.47 -11.26 -37.29
C LEU A 1045 40.73 -11.60 -38.10
N SER A 1046 41.32 -12.78 -37.85
CA SER A 1046 42.50 -13.26 -38.57
C SER A 1046 42.23 -13.46 -40.07
N GLU A 1047 41.04 -13.95 -40.42
CA GLU A 1047 40.58 -14.11 -41.81
C GLU A 1047 40.32 -12.76 -42.47
N ASP A 1048 39.63 -11.85 -41.77
CA ASP A 1048 39.25 -10.54 -42.30
C ASP A 1048 40.45 -9.60 -42.49
N ILE A 1049 41.47 -9.69 -41.64
CA ILE A 1049 42.72 -8.93 -41.82
C ILE A 1049 43.42 -9.35 -43.12
N LYS A 1050 43.43 -10.65 -43.43
CA LYS A 1050 44.01 -11.18 -44.68
C LYS A 1050 43.18 -10.79 -45.90
N LYS A 1051 41.86 -10.71 -45.76
CA LYS A 1051 40.93 -10.40 -46.85
C LYS A 1051 40.85 -8.90 -47.16
N TYR A 1052 40.90 -8.05 -46.14
CA TYR A 1052 40.68 -6.61 -46.25
C TYR A 1052 41.95 -5.81 -45.91
N CYS A 1053 42.10 -5.42 -44.65
CA CYS A 1053 43.25 -4.69 -44.14
C CYS A 1053 43.35 -4.82 -42.61
N PRO A 1054 44.51 -4.52 -42.00
CA PRO A 1054 44.67 -4.55 -40.54
C PRO A 1054 43.64 -3.70 -39.80
N SER A 1055 43.30 -2.50 -40.29
CA SER A 1055 42.35 -1.57 -39.65
C SER A 1055 40.90 -2.06 -39.62
N ILE A 1056 40.58 -3.21 -40.24
CA ILE A 1056 39.23 -3.80 -40.20
C ILE A 1056 38.75 -4.09 -38.78
N TYR A 1057 39.67 -4.22 -37.82
CA TYR A 1057 39.35 -4.39 -36.41
C TYR A 1057 38.44 -3.27 -35.89
N ILE A 1058 38.52 -2.04 -36.41
CA ILE A 1058 37.65 -0.91 -36.01
C ILE A 1058 36.18 -1.19 -36.37
N CYS A 1059 35.94 -1.73 -37.57
CA CYS A 1059 34.59 -2.13 -37.98
C CYS A 1059 34.11 -3.35 -37.19
N MET A 1060 35.02 -4.28 -36.87
CA MET A 1060 34.70 -5.45 -36.03
C MET A 1060 34.34 -5.05 -34.59
N VAL A 1061 34.99 -4.03 -34.01
CA VAL A 1061 34.60 -3.43 -32.71
C VAL A 1061 33.14 -3.00 -32.73
N ASN A 1062 32.69 -2.32 -33.80
CA ASN A 1062 31.29 -1.90 -33.91
C ASN A 1062 30.33 -3.11 -33.95
N ALA A 1063 30.71 -4.18 -34.66
CA ALA A 1063 29.90 -5.39 -34.73
C ALA A 1063 29.79 -6.09 -33.36
N ILE A 1064 30.90 -6.20 -32.62
CA ILE A 1064 30.94 -6.80 -31.29
C ILE A 1064 30.14 -5.96 -30.29
N ASN A 1065 30.26 -4.64 -30.34
CA ASN A 1065 29.49 -3.73 -29.49
C ASN A 1065 27.97 -3.87 -29.74
N LEU A 1066 27.55 -4.00 -31.01
CA LEU A 1066 26.15 -4.25 -31.35
C LEU A 1066 25.64 -5.58 -30.80
N ILE A 1067 26.42 -6.66 -30.86
CA ILE A 1067 26.04 -7.95 -30.26
C ILE A 1067 25.91 -7.81 -28.75
N CYS A 1068 26.86 -7.13 -28.10
CA CYS A 1068 26.80 -6.87 -26.67
C CYS A 1068 25.53 -6.11 -26.29
N THR A 1069 25.13 -5.15 -27.12
CA THR A 1069 23.88 -4.41 -26.95
C THR A 1069 22.64 -5.29 -27.20
N TYR A 1070 22.63 -6.06 -28.29
CA TYR A 1070 21.52 -6.90 -28.73
C TYR A 1070 21.19 -8.00 -27.73
N PHE A 1071 22.22 -8.57 -27.09
CA PHE A 1071 22.10 -9.61 -26.07
C PHE A 1071 22.27 -9.09 -24.64
N ARG A 1072 22.36 -7.77 -24.42
CA ARG A 1072 22.60 -7.16 -23.09
C ARG A 1072 23.80 -7.76 -22.32
N ILE A 1073 24.84 -8.14 -23.04
CA ILE A 1073 26.05 -8.72 -22.44
C ILE A 1073 26.74 -7.68 -21.52
N SER A 1074 26.65 -6.39 -21.87
CA SER A 1074 27.19 -5.27 -21.08
C SER A 1074 26.67 -5.19 -19.65
N ASP A 1075 25.51 -5.78 -19.36
CA ASP A 1075 24.90 -5.75 -18.03
C ASP A 1075 25.54 -6.80 -17.09
N CYS A 1076 26.39 -7.68 -17.62
CA CYS A 1076 27.08 -8.73 -16.89
C CYS A 1076 28.60 -8.58 -17.03
N LEU A 1077 29.22 -7.89 -16.06
CA LEU A 1077 30.66 -7.59 -16.07
C LEU A 1077 31.55 -8.84 -16.23
N SER A 1078 31.20 -9.94 -15.55
CA SER A 1078 31.93 -11.21 -15.65
C SER A 1078 31.84 -11.83 -17.05
N ALA A 1079 30.68 -11.72 -17.70
CA ALA A 1079 30.48 -12.20 -19.06
C ALA A 1079 31.32 -11.40 -20.07
N CYS A 1080 31.34 -10.06 -19.92
CA CYS A 1080 32.20 -9.19 -20.72
C CYS A 1080 33.68 -9.53 -20.54
N GLN A 1081 34.15 -9.73 -19.31
CA GLN A 1081 35.55 -10.11 -19.05
C GLN A 1081 35.93 -11.42 -19.75
N LEU A 1082 35.06 -12.43 -19.69
CA LEU A 1082 35.29 -13.72 -20.34
C LEU A 1082 35.41 -13.55 -21.86
N LEU A 1083 34.51 -12.78 -22.47
CA LEU A 1083 34.55 -12.48 -23.90
C LEU A 1083 35.86 -11.79 -24.29
N LEU A 1084 36.24 -10.72 -23.58
CA LEU A 1084 37.45 -9.96 -23.87
C LEU A 1084 38.71 -10.82 -23.71
N LYS A 1085 38.80 -11.63 -22.64
CA LYS A 1085 39.93 -12.56 -22.43
C LYS A 1085 40.05 -13.58 -23.58
N SER A 1086 38.92 -14.13 -24.06
CA SER A 1086 38.92 -15.10 -25.16
C SER A 1086 39.26 -14.53 -26.54
N ILE A 1087 39.19 -13.21 -26.74
CA ILE A 1087 39.56 -12.57 -28.01
C ILE A 1087 41.08 -12.39 -28.13
N LEU A 1088 41.78 -12.24 -27.00
CA LEU A 1088 43.22 -11.95 -26.96
C LEU A 1088 44.05 -13.10 -27.53
N CYS A 1089 44.82 -12.80 -28.57
CA CYS A 1089 45.66 -13.76 -29.28
C CYS A 1089 47.12 -13.30 -29.28
N PRO A 1090 48.06 -13.98 -28.60
CA PRO A 1090 49.47 -13.59 -28.56
C PRO A 1090 50.11 -13.35 -29.93
N ASP A 1091 49.68 -14.09 -30.95
CA ASP A 1091 50.24 -14.02 -32.31
C ASP A 1091 49.57 -12.96 -33.20
N LEU A 1092 48.56 -12.24 -32.69
CA LEU A 1092 47.78 -11.26 -33.47
C LEU A 1092 47.65 -9.93 -32.71
N LYS A 1093 48.49 -8.96 -33.06
CA LYS A 1093 48.50 -7.63 -32.43
C LYS A 1093 47.15 -6.90 -32.54
N GLU A 1094 46.42 -7.10 -33.64
CA GLU A 1094 45.12 -6.47 -33.90
C GLU A 1094 44.05 -6.95 -32.91
N SER A 1095 44.19 -8.15 -32.32
CA SER A 1095 43.28 -8.61 -31.26
C SER A 1095 43.38 -7.74 -29.99
N TYR A 1096 44.59 -7.29 -29.65
CA TYR A 1096 44.82 -6.39 -28.52
C TYR A 1096 44.27 -4.99 -28.80
N LEU A 1097 44.46 -4.47 -30.02
CA LEU A 1097 43.88 -3.18 -30.44
C LEU A 1097 42.35 -3.21 -30.43
N LEU A 1098 41.76 -4.33 -30.86
CA LEU A 1098 40.31 -4.54 -30.82
C LEU A 1098 39.76 -4.55 -29.39
N VAL A 1099 40.43 -5.27 -28.47
CA VAL A 1099 40.02 -5.32 -27.05
C VAL A 1099 40.16 -3.95 -26.39
N LEU A 1100 41.26 -3.22 -26.65
CA LEU A 1100 41.46 -1.85 -26.15
C LEU A 1100 40.33 -0.91 -26.58
N GLU A 1101 39.89 -0.98 -27.83
CA GLU A 1101 38.77 -0.17 -28.35
C GLU A 1101 37.39 -0.57 -27.79
N LEU A 1102 37.21 -1.84 -27.37
CA LEU A 1102 35.95 -2.33 -26.81
C LEU A 1102 35.75 -1.92 -25.34
N ILE A 1103 36.80 -1.93 -24.52
CA ILE A 1103 36.71 -1.63 -23.09
C ILE A 1103 35.92 -0.34 -22.78
N PRO A 1104 36.21 0.83 -23.38
CA PRO A 1104 35.47 2.06 -23.07
C PRO A 1104 34.01 2.02 -23.53
N ARG A 1105 33.66 1.16 -24.49
CA ARG A 1105 32.29 1.04 -25.05
C ARG A 1105 31.39 0.11 -24.24
N LEU A 1106 31.97 -0.75 -23.42
CA LEU A 1106 31.26 -1.72 -22.57
C LEU A 1106 30.97 -1.20 -21.14
N HIS A 1107 31.23 0.08 -20.85
CA HIS A 1107 30.87 0.77 -19.60
C HIS A 1107 31.37 0.07 -18.31
N PHE A 1108 32.62 -0.37 -18.25
CA PHE A 1108 33.22 -0.85 -17.00
C PHE A 1108 33.36 0.29 -15.96
N TYR A 1109 32.55 0.27 -14.89
CA TYR A 1109 32.52 1.31 -13.86
C TYR A 1109 33.60 1.18 -12.77
N ASN A 1110 34.28 0.03 -12.65
CA ASN A 1110 35.33 -0.21 -11.64
C ASN A 1110 36.64 -0.67 -12.31
N TYR A 1111 37.76 -0.01 -11.98
CA TYR A 1111 39.11 -0.34 -12.43
C TYR A 1111 39.52 -1.78 -12.12
N GLU A 1112 39.13 -2.31 -10.95
CA GLU A 1112 39.47 -3.68 -10.55
C GLU A 1112 38.92 -4.73 -11.52
N SER A 1113 37.78 -4.45 -12.15
CA SER A 1113 37.12 -5.38 -13.08
C SER A 1113 37.81 -5.50 -14.45
N THR A 1114 38.79 -4.66 -14.79
CA THR A 1114 39.54 -4.80 -16.06
C THR A 1114 41.04 -4.95 -15.86
N ARG A 1115 41.52 -4.92 -14.61
CA ARG A 1115 42.96 -4.95 -14.27
C ARG A 1115 43.69 -6.13 -14.90
N ASP A 1116 43.19 -7.36 -14.74
CA ASP A 1116 43.79 -8.56 -15.35
C ASP A 1116 44.00 -8.43 -16.86
N ILE A 1117 43.03 -7.85 -17.56
CA ILE A 1117 43.05 -7.71 -19.02
C ILE A 1117 44.03 -6.61 -19.42
N MET A 1118 44.04 -5.50 -18.67
CA MET A 1118 44.95 -4.39 -18.88
C MET A 1118 46.40 -4.79 -18.60
N ASP A 1119 46.66 -5.64 -17.60
CA ASP A 1119 47.98 -6.19 -17.30
C ASP A 1119 48.48 -7.09 -18.46
N ILE A 1120 47.59 -7.91 -19.02
CA ILE A 1120 47.91 -8.73 -20.21
C ILE A 1120 48.27 -7.81 -21.39
N ILE A 1121 47.52 -6.73 -21.62
CA ILE A 1121 47.76 -5.80 -22.73
C ILE A 1121 49.05 -4.99 -22.53
N SER A 1122 49.34 -4.51 -21.31
CA SER A 1122 50.53 -3.69 -21.02
C SER A 1122 51.84 -4.47 -21.26
N SER A 1123 51.81 -5.78 -21.03
CA SER A 1123 52.95 -6.68 -21.21
C SER A 1123 53.26 -7.05 -22.68
N HIS A 1124 52.38 -6.72 -23.63
CA HIS A 1124 52.51 -7.13 -25.03
C HIS A 1124 53.73 -6.47 -25.72
N PRO A 1125 54.53 -7.18 -26.54
CA PRO A 1125 55.79 -6.66 -27.10
C PRO A 1125 55.63 -5.55 -28.15
N SER A 1126 54.45 -5.41 -28.78
CA SER A 1126 54.19 -4.41 -29.83
C SER A 1126 54.19 -2.98 -29.28
N GLN A 1127 55.00 -2.11 -29.88
CA GLN A 1127 55.06 -0.68 -29.56
C GLN A 1127 53.75 0.04 -29.89
N GLU A 1128 53.03 -0.40 -30.93
CA GLU A 1128 51.71 0.13 -31.31
C GLU A 1128 50.66 -0.13 -30.23
N VAL A 1129 50.60 -1.36 -29.71
CA VAL A 1129 49.67 -1.73 -28.62
C VAL A 1129 49.96 -0.93 -27.35
N LYS A 1130 51.25 -0.76 -27.01
CA LYS A 1130 51.67 0.06 -25.86
C LYS A 1130 51.26 1.52 -26.00
N LEU A 1131 51.41 2.11 -27.19
CA LEU A 1131 51.00 3.50 -27.45
C LEU A 1131 49.49 3.69 -27.25
N HIS A 1132 48.67 2.78 -27.77
CA HIS A 1132 47.21 2.82 -27.58
C HIS A 1132 46.80 2.57 -26.13
N TYR A 1133 47.49 1.68 -25.42
CA TYR A 1133 47.30 1.44 -23.98
C TYR A 1133 47.51 2.74 -23.16
N TYR A 1134 48.67 3.39 -23.30
CA TYR A 1134 48.99 4.60 -22.53
C TYR A 1134 48.14 5.82 -22.94
N SER A 1135 47.74 5.89 -24.22
CA SER A 1135 46.77 6.89 -24.70
C SER A 1135 45.42 6.75 -23.98
N GLN A 1136 44.93 5.53 -23.78
CA GLN A 1136 43.71 5.31 -23.00
C GLN A 1136 43.89 5.54 -21.50
N GLU A 1137 45.03 5.21 -20.90
CA GLU A 1137 45.28 5.53 -19.48
C GLU A 1137 45.32 7.05 -19.24
N SER A 1138 46.02 7.80 -20.10
CA SER A 1138 46.11 9.26 -19.98
C SER A 1138 44.77 9.97 -20.17
N ALA A 1139 43.90 9.47 -21.06
CA ALA A 1139 42.54 9.96 -21.21
C ALA A 1139 41.63 9.63 -19.99
N ARG A 1140 41.96 8.59 -19.20
CA ARG A 1140 41.22 8.17 -18.00
C ARG A 1140 41.68 8.89 -16.73
N SER A 1141 42.94 9.33 -16.64
CA SER A 1141 43.45 10.12 -15.51
C SER A 1141 42.98 11.59 -15.48
N CYS A 1142 42.30 12.05 -16.54
CA CYS A 1142 41.81 13.43 -16.69
C CYS A 1142 40.29 13.59 -16.47
N ASN A 1143 39.56 12.51 -16.20
CA ASN A 1143 38.13 12.49 -15.84
C ASN A 1143 37.98 11.90 -14.43
#